data_AF-A0A7X3T961-F1
#
_entry.id   AF-A0A7X3T961-F1
#
_cell.length_a   1.000
_cell.length_b   1.000
_cell.length_c   1.000
_cell.angle_alpha   90.00
_cell.angle_beta   90.00
_cell.angle_gamma   90.00
#
_symmetry.space_group_name_H-M   'P 1'
#
loop_
_entity.id
_entity.type
_entity.pdbx_description
1 polymer ?
#
loop_
_entity_poly.entity_id
_entity_poly.type
_entity_poly.pdbx_seq_one_letter_code
_entity_poly.pdbx_strand_id
1 'polypeptide(L)'
;MALQIATIGHLRSLFAQDLDPIFLLGAGASLSSGIPLAGEMVERIARWGYCRENSRSPEDPRIRRSDWYRWLENHNWYRKDRQRADNYPATIENILQPREVRRAFLLEILNTQVQTSGGYKNMAELMARKLVRTVLTTNFDRILPDLRKINRRLHHVDVIQTASDYTKLSTSPRYPQIVYLHGSVENYNDKNTLTETAHLDEALVSRLIPFLRDHPLVVIGYRGVEPSVMRHLLINNAAAAENYRNGIYWCALDYKEESPDTLAPFVHELAGETQRAFHVVPIDGFDSVMDKLTDYVIDQQIDSTHVRATMQSEESVVRSYDLQPIKESSLDDFDWPTMRFRLSQYCEKMGIPVPPTTNDDWITQLLCDQELASRTEEGNIFPTVGGYLLFADIPQHHIQPAQVVARLKGSPEWLGSVLDVSDDDAELDEEVIEQVIEGNLWGQLEEIYILLSRVNRSFLLKEGRHSRSVYPYPPDALREMVVNALVHRDYETDEPIVMEIEETHIRVRNPGGLVGDVIDQVIDTPQKEIKDAFETEIKKGARGIRGYRNPVVADLFYGAEEMEKAGSGLADVWQESEKNENAVSFGPIENNTAFEITISRRPEVADEVTKTASSARHFTRYASNLLEVVSLPDVIWHAGTDMHKAKEVWEKTGADWLPPFMPYSGQLFTFHNLSTSANPLYAVIDPNDIGKMMIEEFTNNYGEQRLIWLINECFYRHLEAQGLWVDKDRMRAYFPRTDEGPRRIRYQARSRQATRTVVKKRNRYWEHKSFWFRFERFGDVWTLVLLPSYVFTTNGKAALLSGDLVNRFSTKRQSRDYNKVIHNDLVFWTQVLSKGKYGTFALNTGPDNVQTEIISANEKHKLDRSQIRIRANLSATVAPDFGDNAWGIESHKKLDASQLAQLESEFSEAIPQLAGETDVNSDESHPITDTQY
;
A
#
# COMPACT_ATOMS: atom_id res chain seq x y z
N MET A 1 -53.64 6.19 -27.47
CA MET A 1 -54.10 4.96 -26.77
C MET A 1 -54.14 5.30 -25.30
N ALA A 2 -55.22 5.05 -24.57
CA ALA A 2 -55.29 5.41 -23.15
C ALA A 2 -54.41 4.46 -22.33
N LEU A 3 -53.40 4.99 -21.64
CA LEU A 3 -52.51 4.22 -20.77
C LEU A 3 -53.30 3.77 -19.53
N GLN A 4 -53.09 2.54 -19.06
CA GLN A 4 -53.74 2.08 -17.83
C GLN A 4 -53.05 2.70 -16.63
N ILE A 5 -53.84 3.24 -15.70
CA ILE A 5 -53.32 3.87 -14.47
C ILE A 5 -53.48 2.90 -13.31
N ALA A 6 -52.37 2.62 -12.63
CA ALA A 6 -52.34 1.83 -11.39
C ALA A 6 -51.99 2.74 -10.20
N THR A 7 -52.43 2.34 -9.00
CA THR A 7 -52.13 3.04 -7.75
C THR A 7 -50.99 2.38 -7.00
N ILE A 8 -50.39 3.08 -6.02
CA ILE A 8 -49.39 2.48 -5.11
C ILE A 8 -49.96 1.25 -4.38
N GLY A 9 -51.28 1.16 -4.17
CA GLY A 9 -51.95 -0.03 -3.64
C GLY A 9 -51.78 -1.27 -4.51
N HIS A 10 -51.68 -1.12 -5.83
CA HIS A 10 -51.40 -2.23 -6.74
C HIS A 10 -49.96 -2.74 -6.58
N LEU A 11 -48.99 -1.84 -6.34
CA LEU A 11 -47.63 -2.25 -6.01
C LEU A 11 -47.58 -3.03 -4.69
N ARG A 12 -48.36 -2.62 -3.68
CA ARG A 12 -48.51 -3.36 -2.42
C ARG A 12 -49.06 -4.78 -2.64
N SER A 13 -50.03 -4.93 -3.56
CA SER A 13 -50.60 -6.25 -3.85
C SER A 13 -49.61 -7.24 -4.47
N LEU A 14 -48.53 -6.76 -5.11
CA LEU A 14 -47.48 -7.65 -5.63
C LEU A 14 -46.79 -8.43 -4.50
N PHE A 15 -46.60 -7.78 -3.34
CA PHE A 15 -46.03 -8.41 -2.15
C PHE A 15 -47.04 -9.29 -1.42
N ALA A 16 -48.33 -8.96 -1.47
CA ALA A 16 -49.38 -9.78 -0.87
C ALA A 16 -49.71 -11.05 -1.67
N GLN A 17 -49.38 -11.08 -2.97
CA GLN A 17 -49.62 -12.20 -3.88
C GLN A 17 -48.35 -13.04 -4.15
N ASP A 18 -47.26 -12.79 -3.42
CA ASP A 18 -45.97 -13.49 -3.54
C ASP A 18 -45.37 -13.52 -4.97
N LEU A 19 -45.58 -12.46 -5.76
CA LEU A 19 -45.19 -12.42 -7.18
C LEU A 19 -43.71 -12.07 -7.44
N ASP A 20 -42.87 -11.93 -6.40
CA ASP A 20 -41.42 -11.64 -6.45
C ASP A 20 -41.04 -10.56 -7.49
N PRO A 21 -41.38 -9.28 -7.24
CA PRO A 21 -41.19 -8.20 -8.22
C PRO A 21 -39.72 -7.81 -8.44
N ILE A 22 -39.40 -7.50 -9.70
CA ILE A 22 -38.09 -6.97 -10.12
C ILE A 22 -38.14 -5.45 -10.15
N PHE A 23 -37.19 -4.79 -9.50
CA PHE A 23 -37.09 -3.33 -9.52
C PHE A 23 -36.02 -2.85 -10.51
N LEU A 24 -36.37 -1.96 -11.43
CA LEU A 24 -35.42 -1.24 -12.27
C LEU A 24 -35.27 0.20 -11.80
N LEU A 25 -34.10 0.52 -11.26
CA LEU A 25 -33.75 1.82 -10.71
C LEU A 25 -32.95 2.66 -11.71
N GLY A 26 -33.36 3.92 -11.88
CA GLY A 26 -32.64 4.92 -12.65
C GLY A 26 -32.08 6.05 -11.79
N ALA A 27 -31.43 7.03 -12.43
CA ALA A 27 -30.71 8.10 -11.74
C ALA A 27 -31.61 8.97 -10.85
N GLY A 28 -32.91 9.01 -11.12
CA GLY A 28 -33.90 9.70 -10.29
C GLY A 28 -34.06 9.11 -8.88
N ALA A 29 -33.74 7.82 -8.68
CA ALA A 29 -33.75 7.21 -7.35
C ALA A 29 -32.61 7.73 -6.46
N SER A 30 -31.48 8.12 -7.06
CA SER A 30 -30.28 8.60 -6.34
C SER A 30 -30.26 10.11 -6.07
N LEU A 31 -31.29 10.86 -6.51
CA LEU A 31 -31.37 12.31 -6.35
C LEU A 31 -31.35 12.74 -4.88
N SER A 32 -32.21 12.15 -4.04
CA SER A 32 -32.28 12.46 -2.60
C SER A 32 -30.98 12.14 -1.85
N SER A 33 -30.15 11.27 -2.43
CA SER A 33 -28.85 10.92 -1.86
C SER A 33 -27.76 11.93 -2.21
N GLY A 34 -28.04 12.90 -3.10
CA GLY A 34 -27.10 13.96 -3.51
C GLY A 34 -26.33 13.65 -4.80
N ILE A 35 -26.72 12.59 -5.53
CA ILE A 35 -26.14 12.29 -6.84
C ILE A 35 -26.78 13.18 -7.90
N PRO A 36 -26.00 13.96 -8.67
CA PRO A 36 -26.54 14.89 -9.65
C PRO A 36 -27.18 14.14 -10.83
N LEU A 37 -28.32 14.63 -11.29
CA LEU A 37 -28.99 14.10 -12.49
C LEU A 37 -28.18 14.42 -13.75
N ALA A 38 -28.47 13.73 -14.85
CA ALA A 38 -27.80 13.90 -16.14
C ALA A 38 -27.69 15.38 -16.60
N GLY A 39 -28.71 16.20 -16.35
CA GLY A 39 -28.69 17.63 -16.69
C GLY A 39 -27.70 18.46 -15.86
N GLU A 40 -27.58 18.18 -14.56
CA GLU A 40 -26.58 18.80 -13.69
C GLU A 40 -25.18 18.28 -13.98
N MET A 41 -25.08 17.00 -14.35
CA MET A 41 -23.83 16.37 -14.74
C MET A 41 -23.23 17.04 -15.97
N VAL A 42 -24.05 17.38 -16.99
CA VAL A 42 -23.61 18.17 -18.14
C VAL A 42 -22.99 19.50 -17.72
N GLU A 43 -23.56 20.19 -16.73
CA GLU A 43 -23.01 21.46 -16.24
C GLU A 43 -21.68 21.29 -15.51
N ARG A 44 -21.55 20.24 -14.69
CA ARG A 44 -20.29 19.91 -14.00
C ARG A 44 -19.19 19.54 -15.00
N ILE A 45 -19.51 18.71 -16.01
CA ILE A 45 -18.56 18.31 -17.05
C ILE A 45 -18.16 19.54 -17.89
N ALA A 46 -19.11 20.40 -18.27
CA ALA A 46 -18.83 21.59 -19.05
C ALA A 46 -17.93 22.58 -18.28
N ARG A 47 -18.20 22.80 -16.99
CA ARG A 47 -17.33 23.60 -16.12
C ARG A 47 -15.94 22.99 -16.05
N TRP A 48 -15.84 21.68 -15.83
CA TRP A 48 -14.58 20.96 -15.74
C TRP A 48 -13.76 21.08 -17.03
N GLY A 49 -14.38 20.88 -18.20
CA GLY A 49 -13.75 21.03 -19.51
C GLY A 49 -13.23 22.45 -19.75
N TYR A 50 -14.05 23.46 -19.47
CA TYR A 50 -13.64 24.87 -19.55
C TYR A 50 -12.44 25.19 -18.65
N CYS A 51 -12.43 24.69 -17.42
CA CYS A 51 -11.34 24.91 -16.47
C CYS A 51 -10.03 24.28 -16.97
N ARG A 52 -10.11 23.07 -17.53
CA ARG A 52 -8.96 22.35 -18.10
C ARG A 52 -8.35 23.10 -19.28
N GLU A 53 -9.16 23.59 -20.22
CA GLU A 53 -8.66 24.37 -21.37
C GLU A 53 -8.05 25.71 -20.96
N ASN A 54 -8.58 26.35 -19.91
CA ASN A 54 -8.14 27.67 -19.47
C ASN A 54 -7.10 27.62 -18.33
N SER A 55 -6.54 26.45 -18.02
CA SER A 55 -5.56 26.23 -16.94
C SER A 55 -6.02 26.74 -15.57
N ARG A 56 -7.29 26.51 -15.22
CA ARG A 56 -7.89 26.90 -13.94
C ARG A 56 -8.37 25.67 -13.17
N SER A 57 -8.46 25.79 -11.85
CA SER A 57 -9.04 24.73 -11.01
C SER A 57 -10.56 24.67 -11.17
N PRO A 58 -11.18 23.48 -11.32
CA PRO A 58 -12.63 23.29 -11.26
C PRO A 58 -13.28 23.84 -9.99
N GLU A 59 -12.53 23.89 -8.88
CA GLU A 59 -12.97 24.38 -7.59
C GLU A 59 -12.89 25.92 -7.45
N ASP A 60 -12.34 26.64 -8.44
CA ASP A 60 -12.19 28.10 -8.33
C ASP A 60 -13.56 28.79 -8.18
N PRO A 61 -13.83 29.47 -7.05
CA PRO A 61 -15.11 30.11 -6.77
C PRO A 61 -15.33 31.38 -7.62
N ARG A 62 -14.38 31.80 -8.45
CA ARG A 62 -14.54 32.94 -9.38
C ARG A 62 -15.17 32.54 -10.70
N ILE A 63 -15.17 31.26 -11.05
CA ILE A 63 -15.75 30.75 -12.29
C ILE A 63 -17.28 30.72 -12.14
N ARG A 64 -17.97 31.39 -13.06
CA ARG A 64 -19.43 31.51 -13.09
C ARG A 64 -19.99 30.77 -14.29
N ARG A 65 -21.29 30.45 -14.23
CA ARG A 65 -22.01 29.80 -15.33
C ARG A 65 -21.88 30.55 -16.66
N SER A 66 -21.81 31.88 -16.62
CA SER A 66 -21.59 32.72 -17.80
C SER A 66 -20.32 32.37 -18.59
N ASP A 67 -19.31 31.83 -17.92
CA ASP A 67 -17.97 31.66 -18.48
C ASP A 67 -17.90 30.36 -19.30
N TRP A 68 -18.34 29.25 -18.70
CA TRP A 68 -18.30 27.94 -19.34
C TRP A 68 -19.54 27.62 -20.19
N TYR A 69 -20.69 28.25 -19.94
CA TYR A 69 -21.91 27.94 -20.69
C TYR A 69 -21.85 28.46 -22.14
N ARG A 70 -21.27 29.65 -22.37
CA ARG A 70 -21.01 30.15 -23.74
C ARG A 70 -19.98 29.29 -24.47
N TRP A 71 -18.97 28.83 -23.74
CA TRP A 71 -17.98 27.89 -24.27
C TRP A 71 -18.63 26.57 -24.70
N LEU A 72 -19.50 25.98 -23.87
CA LEU A 72 -20.25 24.78 -24.20
C LEU A 72 -21.12 24.98 -25.45
N GLU A 73 -21.82 26.11 -25.53
CA GLU A 73 -22.68 26.46 -26.65
C GLU A 73 -21.95 26.69 -27.98
N ASN A 74 -20.65 26.96 -27.96
CA ASN A 74 -19.85 27.14 -29.16
C ASN A 74 -19.40 25.81 -29.80
N HIS A 75 -19.61 24.68 -29.11
CA HIS A 75 -19.29 23.37 -29.65
C HIS A 75 -20.34 22.93 -30.67
N ASN A 76 -19.89 22.46 -31.83
CA ASN A 76 -20.73 22.01 -32.93
C ASN A 76 -21.59 20.78 -32.60
N TRP A 77 -21.17 19.96 -31.65
CA TRP A 77 -21.87 18.75 -31.20
C TRP A 77 -22.95 19.03 -30.14
N TYR A 78 -22.94 20.21 -29.49
CA TYR A 78 -23.92 20.56 -28.46
C TYR A 78 -25.25 21.01 -29.09
N ARG A 79 -26.34 20.35 -28.73
CA ARG A 79 -27.68 20.61 -29.30
C ARG A 79 -28.49 21.53 -28.41
N LYS A 80 -28.61 22.79 -28.83
CA LYS A 80 -29.33 23.86 -28.11
C LYS A 80 -30.85 23.68 -28.13
N ASP A 81 -31.36 22.93 -29.11
CA ASP A 81 -32.77 22.61 -29.31
C ASP A 81 -33.31 21.52 -28.36
N ARG A 82 -32.43 20.84 -27.61
CA ARG A 82 -32.78 19.71 -26.73
C ARG A 82 -32.65 20.05 -25.25
N GLN A 83 -33.26 19.23 -24.39
CA GLN A 83 -33.07 19.37 -22.95
C GLN A 83 -31.61 19.12 -22.58
N ARG A 84 -31.11 19.80 -21.54
CA ARG A 84 -29.72 19.67 -21.07
C ARG A 84 -29.33 18.21 -20.81
N ALA A 85 -30.20 17.45 -20.15
CA ALA A 85 -29.96 16.04 -19.84
C ALA A 85 -29.77 15.16 -21.09
N ASP A 86 -30.32 15.54 -22.24
CA ASP A 86 -30.20 14.75 -23.48
C ASP A 86 -28.85 14.97 -24.17
N ASN A 87 -28.11 16.01 -23.79
CA ASN A 87 -26.75 16.26 -24.24
C ASN A 87 -25.69 15.49 -23.40
N TYR A 88 -26.12 14.72 -22.39
CA TYR A 88 -25.21 14.02 -21.48
C TYR A 88 -24.21 13.08 -22.20
N PRO A 89 -24.65 12.14 -23.06
CA PRO A 89 -23.72 11.23 -23.73
C PRO A 89 -22.70 11.96 -24.63
N ALA A 90 -23.16 12.99 -25.34
CA ALA A 90 -22.30 13.81 -26.20
C ALA A 90 -21.25 14.60 -25.38
N THR A 91 -21.63 15.05 -24.18
CA THR A 91 -20.74 15.80 -23.29
C THR A 91 -19.64 14.88 -22.73
N ILE A 92 -19.97 13.64 -22.36
CA ILE A 92 -18.99 12.62 -21.94
C ILE A 92 -18.02 12.31 -23.08
N GLU A 93 -18.55 12.03 -24.28
CA GLU A 93 -17.76 11.57 -25.42
C GLU A 93 -16.75 12.62 -25.91
N ASN A 94 -17.13 13.90 -25.90
CA ASN A 94 -16.31 14.98 -26.47
C ASN A 94 -15.42 15.69 -25.43
N ILE A 95 -15.82 15.79 -24.15
CA ILE A 95 -15.06 16.53 -23.13
C ILE A 95 -14.18 15.62 -22.27
N LEU A 96 -14.69 14.46 -21.83
CA LEU A 96 -13.98 13.58 -20.89
C LEU A 96 -13.08 12.56 -21.61
N GLN A 97 -12.13 13.07 -22.39
CA GLN A 97 -11.11 12.26 -23.06
C GLN A 97 -9.70 12.55 -22.49
N PRO A 98 -8.82 11.53 -22.39
CA PRO A 98 -9.04 10.09 -22.65
C PRO A 98 -9.87 9.38 -21.55
N ARG A 99 -10.21 8.08 -21.73
CA ARG A 99 -11.04 7.29 -20.78
C ARG A 99 -10.62 7.37 -19.30
N GLU A 100 -9.33 7.53 -19.00
CA GLU A 100 -8.85 7.71 -17.62
C GLU A 100 -9.39 8.98 -16.95
N VAL A 101 -9.53 10.05 -17.71
CA VAL A 101 -10.12 11.32 -17.25
C VAL A 101 -11.60 11.14 -16.91
N ARG A 102 -12.33 10.42 -17.78
CA ARG A 102 -13.74 10.06 -17.54
C ARG A 102 -13.88 9.30 -16.22
N ARG A 103 -13.05 8.28 -16.02
CA ARG A 103 -13.03 7.48 -14.78
C ARG A 103 -12.75 8.34 -13.56
N ALA A 104 -11.70 9.16 -13.59
CA ALA A 104 -11.34 10.02 -12.46
C ALA A 104 -12.48 10.98 -12.09
N PHE A 105 -13.10 11.63 -13.09
CA PHE A 105 -14.22 12.54 -12.88
C PHE A 105 -15.45 11.84 -12.29
N LEU A 106 -15.84 10.68 -12.83
CA LEU A 106 -16.99 9.93 -12.33
C LEU A 106 -16.72 9.38 -10.92
N LEU A 107 -15.53 8.86 -10.64
CA LEU A 107 -15.16 8.39 -9.30
C LEU A 107 -15.14 9.53 -8.26
N GLU A 108 -14.69 10.73 -8.63
CA GLU A 108 -14.73 11.89 -7.74
C GLU A 108 -16.17 12.20 -7.29
N ILE A 109 -17.12 12.14 -8.23
CA ILE A 109 -18.54 12.39 -7.93
C ILE A 109 -19.16 11.23 -7.14
N LEU A 110 -18.79 9.98 -7.44
CA LEU A 110 -19.33 8.79 -6.76
C LEU A 110 -18.73 8.57 -5.36
N ASN A 111 -17.47 8.97 -5.12
CA ASN A 111 -16.77 8.78 -3.84
C ASN A 111 -16.94 9.95 -2.85
N THR A 112 -17.53 11.07 -3.28
CA THR A 112 -17.94 12.14 -2.36
C THR A 112 -18.95 11.54 -1.37
N GLN A 113 -18.85 11.79 -0.05
CA GLN A 113 -19.73 11.20 0.95
C GLN A 113 -21.22 11.48 0.65
N VAL A 114 -21.85 10.56 -0.06
CA VAL A 114 -23.26 10.58 -0.45
C VAL A 114 -24.07 10.15 0.78
N GLN A 115 -24.97 11.00 1.27
CA GLN A 115 -25.88 10.60 2.35
C GLN A 115 -26.90 9.60 1.78
N THR A 116 -27.06 8.45 2.41
CA THR A 116 -28.03 7.42 1.98
C THR A 116 -29.46 7.91 2.19
N SER A 117 -30.29 8.00 1.14
CA SER A 117 -31.71 8.36 1.29
C SER A 117 -32.52 7.29 2.03
N GLY A 118 -33.67 7.70 2.59
CA GLY A 118 -34.59 6.77 3.27
C GLY A 118 -35.10 5.66 2.36
N GLY A 119 -35.36 5.96 1.08
CA GLY A 119 -35.85 4.98 0.12
C GLY A 119 -34.88 3.84 -0.16
N TYR A 120 -33.56 4.11 -0.20
CA TYR A 120 -32.56 3.05 -0.34
C TYR A 120 -32.45 2.17 0.92
N LYS A 121 -32.61 2.75 2.12
CA LYS A 121 -32.65 1.97 3.37
C LYS A 121 -33.85 1.03 3.39
N ASN A 122 -35.01 1.52 2.97
CA ASN A 122 -36.23 0.74 2.83
C ASN A 122 -36.10 -0.36 1.76
N MET A 123 -35.45 -0.06 0.62
CA MET A 123 -35.15 -1.07 -0.38
C MET A 123 -34.27 -2.18 0.20
N ALA A 124 -33.22 -1.82 0.94
CA ALA A 124 -32.37 -2.80 1.62
C ALA A 124 -33.14 -3.65 2.63
N GLU A 125 -34.13 -3.09 3.34
CA GLU A 125 -35.00 -3.85 4.25
C GLU A 125 -35.91 -4.83 3.49
N LEU A 126 -36.51 -4.42 2.37
CA LEU A 126 -37.32 -5.32 1.52
C LEU A 126 -36.47 -6.46 0.94
N MET A 127 -35.22 -6.16 0.57
CA MET A 127 -34.24 -7.17 0.12
C MET A 127 -33.85 -8.12 1.25
N ALA A 128 -33.62 -7.60 2.46
CA ALA A 128 -33.28 -8.41 3.63
C ALA A 128 -34.41 -9.39 3.99
N ARG A 129 -35.67 -9.00 3.79
CA ARG A 129 -36.86 -9.87 3.98
C ARG A 129 -37.12 -10.84 2.82
N LYS A 130 -36.30 -10.80 1.76
CA LYS A 130 -36.43 -11.59 0.52
C LYS A 130 -37.73 -11.35 -0.26
N LEU A 131 -38.33 -10.19 -0.07
CA LEU A 131 -39.51 -9.73 -0.81
C LEU A 131 -39.14 -9.08 -2.14
N VAL A 132 -37.93 -8.53 -2.22
CA VAL A 132 -37.30 -8.08 -3.47
C VAL A 132 -36.00 -8.84 -3.63
N ARG A 133 -35.96 -9.77 -4.58
CA ARG A 133 -34.76 -10.59 -4.80
C ARG A 133 -33.86 -10.07 -5.90
N THR A 134 -34.39 -9.28 -6.83
CA THR A 134 -33.64 -8.79 -7.99
C THR A 134 -33.84 -7.29 -8.19
N VAL A 135 -32.73 -6.55 -8.21
CA VAL A 135 -32.71 -5.12 -8.53
C VAL A 135 -31.83 -4.89 -9.76
N LEU A 136 -32.38 -4.32 -10.81
CA LEU A 136 -31.66 -3.85 -11.99
C LEU A 136 -31.38 -2.35 -11.82
N THR A 137 -30.18 -1.89 -12.18
CA THR A 137 -29.85 -0.46 -12.12
C THR A 137 -29.06 -0.01 -13.33
N THR A 138 -29.37 1.22 -13.78
CA THR A 138 -28.57 1.96 -14.78
C THR A 138 -27.60 2.94 -14.12
N ASN A 139 -27.62 3.05 -12.79
CA ASN A 139 -26.75 3.94 -12.06
C ASN A 139 -25.40 3.28 -11.80
N PHE A 140 -24.36 4.10 -11.65
CA PHE A 140 -23.01 3.65 -11.27
C PHE A 140 -22.75 3.76 -9.76
N ASP A 141 -23.75 4.17 -8.98
CA ASP A 141 -23.60 4.39 -7.55
C ASP A 141 -23.54 3.08 -6.77
N ARG A 142 -22.81 3.12 -5.65
CA ARG A 142 -22.60 1.99 -4.74
C ARG A 142 -23.51 2.03 -3.52
N ILE A 143 -24.55 2.89 -3.53
CA ILE A 143 -25.40 3.14 -2.35
C ILE A 143 -26.01 1.84 -1.84
N LEU A 144 -26.65 1.07 -2.74
CA LEU A 144 -27.36 -0.16 -2.36
C LEU A 144 -26.40 -1.30 -1.93
N PRO A 145 -25.28 -1.58 -2.63
CA PRO A 145 -24.25 -2.50 -2.12
C PRO A 145 -23.60 -2.06 -0.79
N ASP A 146 -23.35 -0.76 -0.59
CA ASP A 146 -22.72 -0.25 0.63
C ASP A 146 -23.66 -0.26 1.83
N LEU A 147 -24.99 -0.19 1.60
CA LEU A 147 -25.98 -0.33 2.66
C LEU A 147 -25.93 -1.69 3.36
N ARG A 148 -25.28 -2.72 2.78
CA ARG A 148 -24.95 -3.98 3.45
C ARG A 148 -24.13 -3.76 4.73
N LYS A 149 -23.26 -2.74 4.75
CA LYS A 149 -22.45 -2.40 5.94
C LYS A 149 -23.30 -1.85 7.08
N ILE A 150 -24.47 -1.30 6.77
CA ILE A 150 -25.34 -0.59 7.70
C ILE A 150 -26.54 -1.46 8.09
N ASN A 151 -27.14 -2.19 7.14
CA ASN A 151 -28.27 -3.09 7.37
C ASN A 151 -27.78 -4.53 7.57
N ARG A 152 -27.70 -4.95 8.84
CA ARG A 152 -27.18 -6.26 9.25
C ARG A 152 -28.02 -7.45 8.80
N ARG A 153 -29.31 -7.25 8.50
CA ARG A 153 -30.19 -8.32 8.01
C ARG A 153 -29.89 -8.68 6.55
N LEU A 154 -29.29 -7.77 5.79
CA LEU A 154 -28.86 -8.00 4.42
C LEU A 154 -27.46 -8.63 4.43
N HIS A 155 -27.37 -9.89 4.85
CA HIS A 155 -26.07 -10.54 5.09
C HIS A 155 -25.22 -10.69 3.84
N HIS A 156 -25.78 -10.97 2.66
CA HIS A 156 -25.07 -11.14 1.39
C HIS A 156 -25.93 -10.68 0.21
N VAL A 157 -25.28 -10.08 -0.79
CA VAL A 157 -25.92 -9.59 -2.03
C VAL A 157 -24.99 -9.90 -3.20
N ASP A 158 -25.52 -10.54 -4.23
CA ASP A 158 -24.77 -10.82 -5.45
C ASP A 158 -24.76 -9.59 -6.35
N VAL A 159 -23.60 -8.93 -6.47
CA VAL A 159 -23.42 -7.75 -7.32
C VAL A 159 -22.87 -8.20 -8.68
N ILE A 160 -23.66 -7.96 -9.74
CA ILE A 160 -23.35 -8.37 -11.11
C ILE A 160 -23.00 -7.12 -11.92
N GLN A 161 -21.71 -6.97 -12.22
CA GLN A 161 -21.17 -5.80 -12.93
C GLN A 161 -20.37 -6.16 -14.17
N THR A 162 -19.83 -7.38 -14.26
CA THR A 162 -18.93 -7.81 -15.34
C THR A 162 -19.39 -9.12 -15.98
N ALA A 163 -18.83 -9.47 -17.15
CA ALA A 163 -19.22 -10.68 -17.87
C ALA A 163 -18.94 -11.98 -17.09
N SER A 164 -17.90 -12.02 -16.26
CA SER A 164 -17.63 -13.15 -15.35
C SER A 164 -18.71 -13.31 -14.28
N ASP A 165 -19.34 -12.21 -13.86
CA ASP A 165 -20.41 -12.25 -12.85
C ASP A 165 -21.73 -12.78 -13.41
N TYR A 166 -21.90 -12.85 -14.73
CA TYR A 166 -23.16 -13.31 -15.33
C TYR A 166 -23.50 -14.75 -14.92
N THR A 167 -22.49 -15.55 -14.56
CA THR A 167 -22.65 -16.91 -14.00
C THR A 167 -23.43 -16.94 -12.69
N LYS A 168 -23.45 -15.83 -11.94
CA LYS A 168 -24.15 -15.70 -10.65
C LYS A 168 -25.65 -15.41 -10.82
N LEU A 169 -26.09 -14.97 -12.00
CA LEU A 169 -27.51 -14.65 -12.26
C LEU A 169 -28.37 -15.90 -12.13
N SER A 170 -29.36 -15.86 -11.23
CA SER A 170 -30.37 -16.90 -11.05
C SER A 170 -31.75 -16.30 -10.95
N THR A 171 -32.76 -16.92 -11.59
CA THR A 171 -34.19 -16.52 -11.51
C THR A 171 -34.79 -16.83 -10.14
N SER A 172 -34.12 -17.63 -9.31
CA SER A 172 -34.52 -17.89 -7.93
C SER A 172 -33.27 -17.83 -7.05
N PRO A 173 -32.72 -16.62 -6.85
CA PRO A 173 -31.43 -16.48 -6.21
C PRO A 173 -31.56 -16.71 -4.69
N ARG A 174 -30.57 -17.40 -4.10
CA ARG A 174 -30.53 -17.67 -2.65
C ARG A 174 -30.38 -16.38 -1.84
N TYR A 175 -29.68 -15.40 -2.42
CA TYR A 175 -29.43 -14.08 -1.88
C TYR A 175 -29.97 -13.02 -2.85
N PRO A 176 -30.37 -11.83 -2.37
CA PRO A 176 -30.74 -10.76 -3.27
C PRO A 176 -29.59 -10.41 -4.23
N GLN A 177 -29.93 -10.06 -5.47
CA GLN A 177 -28.96 -9.73 -6.51
C GLN A 177 -29.18 -8.32 -7.07
N ILE A 178 -28.08 -7.62 -7.35
CA ILE A 178 -28.06 -6.29 -7.94
C ILE A 178 -27.33 -6.36 -9.28
N VAL A 179 -28.03 -6.05 -10.36
CA VAL A 179 -27.52 -6.13 -11.73
C VAL A 179 -27.30 -4.73 -12.28
N TYR A 180 -26.03 -4.39 -12.54
CA TYR A 180 -25.65 -3.13 -13.16
C TYR A 180 -25.68 -3.27 -14.68
N LEU A 181 -26.72 -2.73 -15.32
CA LEU A 181 -26.93 -2.86 -16.77
C LEU A 181 -25.85 -2.16 -17.60
N HIS A 182 -25.26 -1.09 -17.07
CA HIS A 182 -24.21 -0.31 -17.73
C HIS A 182 -22.80 -0.62 -17.23
N GLY A 183 -22.64 -1.66 -16.40
CA GLY A 183 -21.35 -2.01 -15.81
C GLY A 183 -20.92 -1.06 -14.69
N SER A 184 -19.61 -0.99 -14.46
CA SER A 184 -18.96 -0.29 -13.37
C SER A 184 -17.88 0.68 -13.89
N VAL A 185 -17.85 1.88 -13.31
CA VAL A 185 -16.80 2.88 -13.57
C VAL A 185 -15.43 2.39 -13.10
N GLU A 186 -15.38 1.52 -12.10
CA GLU A 186 -14.13 0.98 -11.56
C GLU A 186 -13.44 0.00 -12.53
N ASN A 187 -14.23 -0.74 -13.33
CA ASN A 187 -13.77 -1.85 -14.17
C ASN A 187 -13.68 -1.48 -15.67
N TYR A 188 -13.73 -0.19 -16.02
CA TYR A 188 -13.65 0.31 -17.42
C TYR A 188 -14.72 -0.23 -18.38
N ASN A 189 -15.84 -0.75 -17.86
CA ASN A 189 -16.95 -1.24 -18.66
C ASN A 189 -18.20 -0.33 -18.57
N ASP A 190 -18.02 0.90 -18.10
CA ASP A 190 -19.07 1.91 -18.01
C ASP A 190 -19.58 2.32 -19.40
N LYS A 191 -20.90 2.26 -19.60
CA LYS A 191 -21.57 2.66 -20.84
C LYS A 191 -22.15 4.06 -20.71
N ASN A 192 -21.47 5.07 -21.27
CA ASN A 192 -21.85 6.48 -21.12
C ASN A 192 -21.90 7.27 -22.44
N THR A 193 -21.31 6.79 -23.53
CA THR A 193 -21.33 7.47 -24.84
C THR A 193 -22.55 7.09 -25.69
N LEU A 194 -22.79 7.82 -26.79
CA LEU A 194 -23.86 7.49 -27.75
C LEU A 194 -23.67 6.12 -28.40
N THR A 195 -22.42 5.70 -28.62
CA THR A 195 -22.07 4.39 -29.17
C THR A 195 -22.21 3.28 -28.14
N GLU A 196 -21.82 3.53 -26.88
CA GLU A 196 -21.88 2.56 -25.78
C GLU A 196 -23.33 2.31 -25.29
N THR A 197 -24.20 3.32 -25.31
CA THR A 197 -25.61 3.25 -24.88
C THR A 197 -26.58 2.80 -25.98
N ALA A 198 -26.06 2.31 -27.11
CA ALA A 198 -26.87 1.79 -28.20
C ALA A 198 -27.38 0.36 -27.91
N HIS A 199 -26.51 -0.52 -27.40
CA HIS A 199 -26.82 -1.94 -27.14
C HIS A 199 -26.22 -2.42 -25.80
N LEU A 200 -26.99 -3.24 -25.09
CA LEU A 200 -26.49 -4.00 -23.93
C LEU A 200 -25.68 -5.22 -24.40
N ASP A 201 -24.96 -5.85 -23.47
CA ASP A 201 -24.28 -7.12 -23.77
C ASP A 201 -25.33 -8.22 -24.04
N GLU A 202 -25.23 -8.91 -25.17
CA GLU A 202 -26.12 -10.00 -25.58
C GLU A 202 -26.13 -11.16 -24.56
N ALA A 203 -24.98 -11.44 -23.94
CA ALA A 203 -24.87 -12.48 -22.92
C ALA A 203 -25.65 -12.12 -21.64
N LEU A 204 -25.75 -10.83 -21.31
CA LEU A 204 -26.56 -10.34 -20.20
C LEU A 204 -28.05 -10.35 -20.56
N VAL A 205 -28.40 -9.85 -21.75
CA VAL A 205 -29.80 -9.76 -22.19
C VAL A 205 -30.43 -11.15 -22.28
N SER A 206 -29.75 -12.11 -22.89
CA SER A 206 -30.23 -13.50 -22.98
C SER A 206 -30.51 -14.13 -21.61
N ARG A 207 -29.73 -13.77 -20.58
CA ARG A 207 -29.96 -14.22 -19.20
C ARG A 207 -31.07 -13.45 -18.48
N LEU A 208 -31.33 -12.19 -18.84
CA LEU A 208 -32.39 -11.36 -18.23
C LEU A 208 -33.79 -11.62 -18.80
N ILE A 209 -33.93 -12.12 -20.03
CA ILE A 209 -35.25 -12.40 -20.64
C ILE A 209 -36.13 -13.32 -19.77
N PRO A 210 -35.64 -14.46 -19.22
CA PRO A 210 -36.43 -15.29 -18.33
C PRO A 210 -36.96 -14.55 -17.09
N PHE A 211 -36.18 -13.64 -16.53
CA PHE A 211 -36.58 -12.82 -15.38
C PHE A 211 -37.76 -11.92 -15.73
N LEU A 212 -37.65 -11.22 -16.86
CA LEU A 212 -38.68 -10.30 -17.34
C LEU A 212 -39.96 -11.02 -17.80
N ARG A 213 -39.86 -12.29 -18.18
CA ARG A 213 -41.00 -13.16 -18.47
C ARG A 213 -41.72 -13.62 -17.20
N ASP A 214 -40.96 -14.05 -16.19
CA ASP A 214 -41.48 -14.80 -15.05
C ASP A 214 -41.85 -13.92 -13.85
N HIS A 215 -41.43 -12.65 -13.82
CA HIS A 215 -41.67 -11.71 -12.72
C HIS A 215 -42.27 -10.37 -13.18
N PRO A 216 -43.05 -9.67 -12.34
CA PRO A 216 -43.52 -8.32 -12.63
C PRO A 216 -42.36 -7.31 -12.55
N LEU A 217 -42.33 -6.35 -13.47
CA LEU A 217 -41.27 -5.33 -13.55
C LEU A 217 -41.77 -3.99 -12.99
N VAL A 218 -41.11 -3.45 -11.97
CA VAL A 218 -41.38 -2.14 -11.40
C VAL A 218 -40.25 -1.17 -11.76
N VAL A 219 -40.56 -0.13 -12.52
CA VAL A 219 -39.57 0.86 -13.01
C VAL A 219 -39.71 2.15 -12.22
N ILE A 220 -38.64 2.60 -11.55
CA ILE A 220 -38.65 3.84 -10.73
C ILE A 220 -37.42 4.70 -11.01
N GLY A 221 -37.62 6.01 -11.15
CA GLY A 221 -36.53 6.98 -11.30
C GLY A 221 -35.79 6.89 -12.64
N TYR A 222 -36.36 6.22 -13.63
CA TYR A 222 -35.78 6.04 -14.97
C TYR A 222 -36.57 6.83 -16.03
N ARG A 223 -35.88 7.63 -16.85
CA ARG A 223 -36.52 8.53 -17.84
C ARG A 223 -37.06 7.81 -19.07
N GLY A 224 -36.56 6.61 -19.39
CA GLY A 224 -37.00 5.87 -20.59
C GLY A 224 -36.59 6.49 -21.92
N VAL A 225 -35.49 7.24 -21.97
CA VAL A 225 -34.97 7.86 -23.21
C VAL A 225 -33.82 7.08 -23.83
N GLU A 226 -33.30 6.06 -23.15
CA GLU A 226 -32.07 5.38 -23.55
C GLU A 226 -32.35 4.14 -24.42
N PRO A 227 -31.71 4.00 -25.60
CA PRO A 227 -31.92 2.86 -26.48
C PRO A 227 -31.50 1.50 -25.91
N SER A 228 -30.40 1.42 -25.14
CA SER A 228 -29.88 0.13 -24.65
C SER A 228 -30.90 -0.62 -23.78
N VAL A 229 -31.57 0.07 -22.87
CA VAL A 229 -32.59 -0.54 -22.00
C VAL A 229 -33.95 -0.54 -22.71
N MET A 230 -34.38 0.59 -23.30
CA MET A 230 -35.73 0.66 -23.85
C MET A 230 -35.88 -0.18 -25.12
N ARG A 231 -34.99 -0.02 -26.10
CA ARG A 231 -35.09 -0.76 -27.36
C ARG A 231 -34.51 -2.16 -27.23
N HIS A 232 -33.26 -2.27 -26.83
CA HIS A 232 -32.57 -3.56 -26.86
C HIS A 232 -33.07 -4.52 -25.77
N LEU A 233 -33.17 -4.12 -24.50
CA LEU A 233 -33.69 -5.01 -23.45
C LEU A 233 -35.22 -5.15 -23.48
N LEU A 234 -35.97 -4.04 -23.57
CA LEU A 234 -37.41 -4.08 -23.32
C LEU A 234 -38.27 -4.32 -24.58
N ILE A 235 -38.18 -3.45 -25.59
CA ILE A 235 -39.06 -3.45 -26.77
C ILE A 235 -38.72 -4.61 -27.71
N ASN A 236 -37.46 -4.75 -28.14
CA ASN A 236 -37.05 -5.75 -29.14
C ASN A 236 -37.23 -7.19 -28.63
N ASN A 237 -37.14 -7.39 -27.31
CA ASN A 237 -37.29 -8.69 -26.66
C ASN A 237 -38.66 -8.87 -25.99
N ALA A 238 -39.63 -7.98 -26.21
CA ALA A 238 -40.97 -8.08 -25.63
C ALA A 238 -41.64 -9.43 -25.96
N ALA A 239 -41.56 -9.85 -27.22
CA ALA A 239 -42.10 -11.14 -27.66
C ALA A 239 -41.41 -12.34 -26.97
N ALA A 240 -40.09 -12.26 -26.77
CA ALA A 240 -39.33 -13.30 -26.07
C ALA A 240 -39.65 -13.36 -24.56
N ALA A 241 -40.03 -12.22 -23.97
CA ALA A 241 -40.51 -12.11 -22.59
C ALA A 241 -42.04 -12.35 -22.45
N GLU A 242 -42.69 -12.98 -23.44
CA GLU A 242 -44.14 -13.21 -23.48
C GLU A 242 -44.98 -11.94 -23.26
N ASN A 243 -44.51 -10.80 -23.80
CA ASN A 243 -45.11 -9.48 -23.66
C ASN A 243 -45.35 -9.05 -22.21
N TYR A 244 -44.49 -9.49 -21.29
CA TYR A 244 -44.54 -9.15 -19.86
C TYR A 244 -45.88 -9.50 -19.22
N ARG A 245 -46.31 -10.77 -19.34
CA ARG A 245 -47.59 -11.27 -18.82
C ARG A 245 -47.90 -10.89 -17.36
N ASN A 246 -46.87 -10.69 -16.53
CA ASN A 246 -46.98 -10.31 -15.12
C ASN A 246 -47.09 -8.80 -14.88
N GLY A 247 -46.99 -7.99 -15.93
CA GLY A 247 -47.16 -6.55 -15.90
C GLY A 247 -45.85 -5.76 -15.78
N ILE A 248 -45.86 -4.56 -16.37
CA ILE A 248 -44.86 -3.51 -16.19
C ILE A 248 -45.52 -2.36 -15.45
N TYR A 249 -44.99 -2.01 -14.28
CA TYR A 249 -45.44 -0.89 -13.47
C TYR A 249 -44.42 0.25 -13.60
N TRP A 250 -44.78 1.27 -14.39
CA TRP A 250 -43.94 2.42 -14.65
C TRP A 250 -44.27 3.57 -13.70
N CYS A 251 -43.40 3.81 -12.71
CA CYS A 251 -43.60 4.88 -11.74
C CYS A 251 -43.21 6.24 -12.33
N ALA A 252 -44.20 7.09 -12.57
CA ALA A 252 -44.05 8.40 -13.19
C ALA A 252 -44.24 9.52 -12.16
N LEU A 253 -43.24 10.40 -12.04
CA LEU A 253 -43.27 11.58 -11.18
C LEU A 253 -44.20 12.65 -11.76
N ASP A 254 -45.07 13.24 -10.94
CA ASP A 254 -45.98 14.34 -11.30
C ASP A 254 -46.88 14.06 -12.53
N TYR A 255 -47.18 12.79 -12.80
CA TYR A 255 -48.00 12.40 -13.95
C TYR A 255 -49.46 12.84 -13.80
N LYS A 256 -49.98 13.53 -14.81
CA LYS A 256 -51.39 13.89 -14.94
C LYS A 256 -51.97 13.27 -16.20
N GLU A 257 -53.12 12.60 -16.05
CA GLU A 257 -53.82 11.91 -17.14
C GLU A 257 -54.22 12.86 -18.29
N GLU A 258 -54.43 14.14 -17.97
CA GLU A 258 -54.75 15.21 -18.92
C GLU A 258 -53.54 15.64 -19.79
N SER A 259 -52.31 15.24 -19.44
CA SER A 259 -51.07 15.58 -20.14
C SER A 259 -50.12 14.37 -20.29
N PRO A 260 -50.48 13.36 -21.12
CA PRO A 260 -49.70 12.14 -21.31
C PRO A 260 -48.36 12.35 -22.03
N ASP A 261 -48.16 13.49 -22.70
CA ASP A 261 -46.91 13.87 -23.40
C ASP A 261 -45.70 14.10 -22.45
N THR A 262 -45.90 13.93 -21.15
CA THR A 262 -44.84 14.01 -20.13
C THR A 262 -43.92 12.79 -20.13
N LEU A 263 -44.36 11.65 -20.70
CA LEU A 263 -43.55 10.44 -20.82
C LEU A 263 -42.66 10.46 -22.07
N ALA A 264 -41.52 9.78 -22.01
CA ALA A 264 -40.59 9.74 -23.13
C ALA A 264 -41.15 8.93 -24.32
N PRO A 265 -40.76 9.23 -25.58
CA PRO A 265 -41.28 8.55 -26.76
C PRO A 265 -41.14 7.02 -26.74
N PHE A 266 -40.02 6.49 -26.23
CA PHE A 266 -39.82 5.03 -26.14
C PHE A 266 -40.72 4.37 -25.09
N VAL A 267 -41.20 5.12 -24.09
CA VAL A 267 -42.17 4.61 -23.11
C VAL A 267 -43.53 4.42 -23.78
N HIS A 268 -43.93 5.34 -24.65
CA HIS A 268 -45.13 5.18 -25.48
C HIS A 268 -45.00 4.02 -26.48
N GLU A 269 -43.81 3.84 -27.06
CA GLU A 269 -43.51 2.71 -27.94
C GLU A 269 -43.66 1.37 -27.19
N LEU A 270 -43.03 1.24 -26.01
CA LEU A 270 -43.14 0.07 -25.15
C LEU A 270 -44.60 -0.21 -24.74
N ALA A 271 -45.33 0.81 -24.32
CA ALA A 271 -46.74 0.67 -23.95
C ALA A 271 -47.63 0.24 -25.13
N GLY A 272 -47.28 0.66 -26.35
CA GLY A 272 -47.95 0.21 -27.57
C GLY A 272 -47.74 -1.28 -27.85
N GLU A 273 -46.53 -1.78 -27.60
CA GLU A 273 -46.14 -3.18 -27.84
C GLU A 273 -46.72 -4.13 -26.77
N THR A 274 -46.67 -3.75 -25.49
CA THR A 274 -47.10 -4.60 -24.36
C THR A 274 -48.58 -4.43 -24.00
N GLN A 275 -49.25 -3.39 -24.52
CA GLN A 275 -50.67 -3.11 -24.37
C GLN A 275 -51.20 -3.24 -22.93
N ARG A 276 -52.00 -4.28 -22.64
CA ARG A 276 -52.73 -4.47 -21.38
C ARG A 276 -51.84 -4.75 -20.18
N ALA A 277 -50.57 -5.11 -20.39
CA ALA A 277 -49.61 -5.37 -19.34
C ALA A 277 -48.92 -4.09 -18.81
N PHE A 278 -49.04 -2.96 -19.51
CA PHE A 278 -48.35 -1.73 -19.13
C PHE A 278 -49.23 -0.83 -18.26
N HIS A 279 -48.76 -0.54 -17.06
CA HIS A 279 -49.45 0.30 -16.08
C HIS A 279 -48.56 1.49 -15.69
N VAL A 280 -49.12 2.69 -15.73
CA VAL A 280 -48.48 3.91 -15.20
C VAL A 280 -48.89 4.09 -13.75
N VAL A 281 -47.92 4.27 -12.86
CA VAL A 281 -48.14 4.54 -11.43
C VAL A 281 -47.72 5.98 -11.13
N PRO A 282 -48.64 6.92 -10.87
CA PRO A 282 -48.28 8.26 -10.44
C PRO A 282 -47.63 8.22 -9.04
N ILE A 283 -46.46 8.84 -8.89
CA ILE A 283 -45.70 8.85 -7.63
C ILE A 283 -45.25 10.27 -7.26
N ASP A 284 -45.13 10.53 -5.95
CA ASP A 284 -44.59 11.78 -5.41
C ASP A 284 -43.05 11.79 -5.37
N GLY A 285 -42.42 10.60 -5.40
CA GLY A 285 -40.98 10.43 -5.33
C GLY A 285 -40.58 9.01 -4.90
N PHE A 286 -39.32 8.64 -5.14
CA PHE A 286 -38.79 7.31 -4.80
C PHE A 286 -38.91 7.00 -3.30
N ASP A 287 -38.42 7.89 -2.44
CA ASP A 287 -38.42 7.68 -0.99
C ASP A 287 -39.85 7.47 -0.46
N SER A 288 -40.81 8.31 -0.87
CA SER A 288 -42.22 8.20 -0.45
C SER A 288 -42.88 6.88 -0.84
N VAL A 289 -42.55 6.35 -2.03
CA VAL A 289 -43.07 5.05 -2.48
C VAL A 289 -42.47 3.94 -1.63
N MET A 290 -41.16 3.96 -1.41
CA MET A 290 -40.47 2.95 -0.63
C MET A 290 -40.91 2.95 0.84
N ASP A 291 -41.13 4.11 1.45
CA ASP A 291 -41.75 4.25 2.78
C ASP A 291 -43.12 3.55 2.80
N LYS A 292 -44.03 3.94 1.89
CA LYS A 292 -45.38 3.38 1.81
C LYS A 292 -45.42 1.86 1.55
N LEU A 293 -44.42 1.30 0.86
CA LEU A 293 -44.30 -0.14 0.62
C LEU A 293 -43.76 -0.86 1.86
N THR A 294 -42.75 -0.29 2.51
CA THR A 294 -42.09 -0.89 3.67
C THR A 294 -42.97 -0.84 4.90
N ASP A 295 -43.66 0.27 5.15
CA ASP A 295 -44.66 0.39 6.22
C ASP A 295 -45.74 -0.68 6.09
N TYR A 296 -46.23 -0.91 4.86
CA TYR A 296 -47.23 -1.95 4.61
C TYR A 296 -46.71 -3.36 4.93
N VAL A 297 -45.48 -3.67 4.53
CA VAL A 297 -44.84 -4.96 4.81
C VAL A 297 -44.60 -5.16 6.31
N ILE A 298 -44.15 -4.11 7.01
CA ILE A 298 -43.89 -4.13 8.45
C ILE A 298 -45.21 -4.30 9.22
N ASP A 299 -46.22 -3.50 8.91
CA ASP A 299 -47.52 -3.51 9.59
C ASP A 299 -48.26 -4.85 9.45
N GLN A 300 -48.12 -5.50 8.29
CA GLN A 300 -48.75 -6.80 8.02
C GLN A 300 -47.92 -7.99 8.51
N GLN A 301 -46.75 -7.77 9.12
CA GLN A 301 -45.77 -8.81 9.47
C GLN A 301 -45.52 -9.79 8.31
N ILE A 302 -45.45 -9.28 7.08
CA ILE A 302 -45.16 -10.10 5.91
C ILE A 302 -43.67 -10.43 5.96
N ASP A 303 -43.36 -11.57 6.59
CA ASP A 303 -42.11 -12.28 6.41
C ASP A 303 -42.30 -13.39 5.38
N SER A 304 -41.24 -13.73 4.64
CA SER A 304 -41.24 -14.80 3.63
C SER A 304 -41.30 -16.21 4.24
N THR A 305 -42.06 -16.40 5.32
CA THR A 305 -42.31 -17.69 5.99
C THR A 305 -43.16 -18.64 5.14
N HIS A 306 -43.82 -18.18 4.07
CA HIS A 306 -44.64 -19.03 3.20
C HIS A 306 -43.90 -19.79 2.09
N VAL A 307 -42.57 -19.68 1.95
CA VAL A 307 -41.79 -20.46 0.95
C VAL A 307 -41.23 -21.78 1.51
N ARG A 308 -41.42 -22.10 2.80
CA ARG A 308 -40.91 -23.37 3.39
C ARG A 308 -41.63 -24.64 2.94
N ALA A 309 -42.81 -24.56 2.33
CA ALA A 309 -43.66 -25.74 2.11
C ALA A 309 -43.59 -26.39 0.71
N THR A 310 -42.85 -25.82 -0.26
CA THR A 310 -42.76 -26.41 -1.62
C THR A 310 -41.34 -26.64 -2.12
N MET A 311 -40.32 -26.31 -1.32
CA MET A 311 -38.93 -26.68 -1.60
C MET A 311 -38.55 -27.92 -0.78
N GLN A 312 -39.25 -29.02 -1.05
CA GLN A 312 -38.70 -30.37 -0.84
C GLN A 312 -38.57 -31.05 -2.19
N SER A 313 -37.41 -30.84 -2.81
CA SER A 313 -36.67 -31.91 -3.48
C SER A 313 -35.21 -31.48 -3.55
N GLU A 314 -34.47 -32.01 -2.58
CA GLU A 314 -33.08 -32.48 -2.72
C GLU A 314 -32.16 -31.69 -3.66
N GLU A 315 -31.61 -30.60 -3.13
CA GLU A 315 -30.18 -30.31 -3.27
C GLU A 315 -29.71 -29.75 -1.93
N SER A 316 -28.89 -30.54 -1.23
CA SER A 316 -28.34 -30.25 0.08
C SER A 316 -27.50 -28.98 0.05
N VAL A 317 -28.08 -27.85 0.44
CA VAL A 317 -27.30 -26.72 0.93
C VAL A 317 -26.69 -27.16 2.25
N VAL A 318 -25.43 -27.61 2.21
CA VAL A 318 -24.65 -27.95 3.41
C VAL A 318 -24.63 -26.70 4.29
N ARG A 319 -25.39 -26.73 5.39
CA ARG A 319 -25.21 -25.77 6.48
C ARG A 319 -23.87 -26.11 7.13
N SER A 320 -23.05 -25.11 7.45
CA SER A 320 -21.84 -25.34 8.23
C SER A 320 -22.22 -26.03 9.54
N TYR A 321 -21.36 -26.93 10.00
CA TYR A 321 -21.62 -27.76 11.17
C TYR A 321 -21.94 -26.94 12.41
N ASP A 322 -21.27 -25.80 12.59
CA ASP A 322 -21.47 -24.87 13.71
C ASP A 322 -22.88 -24.24 13.80
N LEU A 323 -23.66 -24.26 12.71
CA LEU A 323 -25.05 -23.77 12.68
C LEU A 323 -26.09 -24.85 12.99
N GLN A 324 -25.67 -26.10 13.18
CA GLN A 324 -26.59 -27.20 13.48
C GLN A 324 -27.06 -27.11 14.93
N PRO A 325 -28.36 -27.32 15.22
CA PRO A 325 -28.88 -27.31 16.58
C PRO A 325 -28.62 -28.63 17.30
N ILE A 326 -28.20 -28.56 18.57
CA ILE A 326 -28.07 -29.72 19.47
C ILE A 326 -29.37 -29.85 20.25
N LYS A 327 -30.23 -30.79 19.84
CA LYS A 327 -31.58 -30.94 20.42
C LYS A 327 -31.56 -31.65 21.77
N GLU A 328 -30.47 -32.33 22.08
CA GLU A 328 -30.23 -33.10 23.29
C GLU A 328 -29.73 -32.22 24.46
N SER A 329 -29.53 -30.92 24.24
CA SER A 329 -28.98 -29.95 25.21
C SER A 329 -29.87 -28.70 25.35
N SER A 330 -29.69 -27.94 26.44
CA SER A 330 -30.35 -26.66 26.68
C SER A 330 -29.34 -25.53 26.92
N LEU A 331 -29.82 -24.28 26.96
CA LEU A 331 -28.98 -23.11 27.30
C LEU A 331 -28.51 -23.12 28.78
N ASP A 332 -29.00 -24.04 29.60
CA ASP A 332 -28.55 -24.18 30.99
C ASP A 332 -27.14 -24.76 31.09
N ASP A 333 -26.66 -25.43 30.03
CA ASP A 333 -25.31 -26.00 29.95
C ASP A 333 -24.23 -24.92 29.71
N PHE A 334 -24.62 -23.67 29.44
CA PHE A 334 -23.69 -22.58 29.16
C PHE A 334 -23.06 -22.00 30.43
N ASP A 335 -21.77 -21.67 30.34
CA ASP A 335 -21.06 -20.78 31.26
C ASP A 335 -21.59 -19.35 31.09
N TRP A 336 -22.66 -19.05 31.83
CA TRP A 336 -23.34 -17.76 31.80
C TRP A 336 -22.42 -16.56 32.10
N PRO A 337 -21.52 -16.61 33.11
CA PRO A 337 -20.51 -15.58 33.33
C PRO A 337 -19.63 -15.29 32.10
N THR A 338 -18.99 -16.32 31.54
CA THR A 338 -18.09 -16.16 30.39
C THR A 338 -18.86 -15.69 29.16
N MET A 339 -20.04 -16.26 28.92
CA MET A 339 -20.92 -15.86 27.83
C MET A 339 -21.32 -14.39 27.91
N ARG A 340 -21.81 -13.92 29.07
CA ARG A 340 -22.20 -12.51 29.26
C ARG A 340 -21.01 -11.56 29.06
N PHE A 341 -19.84 -11.94 29.55
CA PHE A 341 -18.63 -11.14 29.36
C PHE A 341 -18.27 -11.04 27.86
N ARG A 342 -18.15 -12.18 27.17
CA ARG A 342 -17.78 -12.21 25.74
C ARG A 342 -18.81 -11.57 24.83
N LEU A 343 -20.10 -11.77 25.08
CA LEU A 343 -21.18 -11.11 24.33
C LEU A 343 -21.18 -9.60 24.56
N SER A 344 -20.78 -9.10 25.74
CA SER A 344 -20.69 -7.66 25.97
C SER A 344 -19.54 -7.03 25.19
N GLN A 345 -18.36 -7.67 25.14
CA GLN A 345 -17.24 -7.28 24.28
C GLN A 345 -17.63 -7.28 22.80
N TYR A 346 -18.30 -8.35 22.35
CA TYR A 346 -18.83 -8.46 20.99
C TYR A 346 -19.80 -7.32 20.67
N CYS A 347 -20.75 -7.03 21.57
CA CYS A 347 -21.70 -5.93 21.39
C CYS A 347 -21.00 -4.57 21.29
N GLU A 348 -20.03 -4.28 22.15
CA GLU A 348 -19.26 -3.05 22.13
C GLU A 348 -18.50 -2.90 20.80
N LYS A 349 -17.77 -3.95 20.40
CA LYS A 349 -17.00 -3.97 19.15
C LYS A 349 -17.86 -3.78 17.92
N MET A 350 -19.05 -4.40 17.91
CA MET A 350 -20.00 -4.31 16.81
C MET A 350 -20.91 -3.08 16.90
N GLY A 351 -20.85 -2.27 17.95
CA GLY A 351 -21.78 -1.16 18.16
C GLY A 351 -23.25 -1.59 18.30
N ILE A 352 -23.49 -2.76 18.90
CA ILE A 352 -24.85 -3.23 19.27
C ILE A 352 -25.27 -2.48 20.54
N PRO A 353 -26.42 -1.77 20.51
CA PRO A 353 -26.91 -1.10 21.71
C PRO A 353 -27.33 -2.13 22.77
N VAL A 354 -26.66 -2.11 23.92
CA VAL A 354 -26.99 -2.94 25.08
C VAL A 354 -27.97 -2.19 25.99
N PRO A 355 -29.14 -2.77 26.33
CA PRO A 355 -30.08 -2.14 27.25
C PRO A 355 -29.45 -1.87 28.63
N PRO A 356 -29.88 -0.79 29.34
CA PRO A 356 -29.33 -0.46 30.66
C PRO A 356 -29.62 -1.53 31.73
N THR A 357 -30.60 -2.41 31.50
CA THR A 357 -30.86 -3.63 32.27
C THR A 357 -30.90 -4.83 31.33
N THR A 358 -29.86 -5.66 31.35
CA THR A 358 -29.83 -6.93 30.60
C THR A 358 -30.65 -7.97 31.35
N ASN A 359 -31.84 -8.31 30.84
CA ASN A 359 -32.61 -9.46 31.28
C ASN A 359 -32.28 -10.71 30.45
N ASP A 360 -32.58 -11.89 30.98
CA ASP A 360 -32.26 -13.16 30.32
C ASP A 360 -33.00 -13.33 28.98
N ASP A 361 -34.20 -12.74 28.83
CA ASP A 361 -34.94 -12.73 27.57
C ASP A 361 -34.17 -12.00 26.45
N TRP A 362 -33.55 -10.85 26.77
CA TRP A 362 -32.76 -10.10 25.78
C TRP A 362 -31.49 -10.87 25.40
N ILE A 363 -30.82 -11.50 26.37
CA ILE A 363 -29.63 -12.33 26.08
C ILE A 363 -30.02 -13.52 25.21
N THR A 364 -31.14 -14.17 25.52
CA THR A 364 -31.65 -15.31 24.75
C THR A 364 -32.01 -14.89 23.32
N GLN A 365 -32.59 -13.70 23.14
CA GLN A 365 -32.84 -13.15 21.82
C GLN A 365 -31.54 -12.84 21.09
N LEU A 366 -30.55 -12.26 21.76
CA LEU A 366 -29.23 -12.00 21.19
C LEU A 366 -28.54 -13.29 20.74
N LEU A 367 -28.62 -14.36 21.54
CA LEU A 367 -28.10 -15.69 21.17
C LEU A 367 -28.76 -16.22 19.90
N CYS A 368 -30.08 -16.05 19.76
CA CYS A 368 -30.79 -16.44 18.54
C CYS A 368 -30.40 -15.56 17.34
N ASP A 369 -30.30 -14.24 17.54
CA ASP A 369 -29.97 -13.27 16.51
C ASP A 369 -28.52 -13.44 16.00
N GLN A 370 -27.62 -13.94 16.84
CA GLN A 370 -26.22 -14.26 16.48
C GLN A 370 -26.02 -15.74 16.10
N GLU A 371 -27.11 -16.50 15.90
CA GLU A 371 -27.07 -17.92 15.50
C GLU A 371 -26.30 -18.85 16.46
N LEU A 372 -26.14 -18.44 17.73
CA LEU A 372 -25.57 -19.23 18.83
C LEU A 372 -26.62 -20.16 19.48
N ALA A 373 -27.89 -19.83 19.28
CA ALA A 373 -29.04 -20.65 19.63
C ALA A 373 -30.04 -20.64 18.47
N SER A 374 -30.82 -21.71 18.36
CA SER A 374 -31.89 -21.83 17.37
C SER A 374 -33.24 -21.95 18.06
N ARG A 375 -34.24 -21.27 17.52
CA ARG A 375 -35.63 -21.36 17.99
C ARG A 375 -36.43 -22.25 17.04
N THR A 376 -37.10 -23.24 17.60
CA THR A 376 -38.02 -24.14 16.86
C THR A 376 -39.39 -23.48 16.62
N GLU A 377 -40.17 -24.05 15.71
CA GLU A 377 -41.54 -23.58 15.39
C GLU A 377 -42.50 -23.66 16.58
N GLU A 378 -42.21 -24.54 17.55
CA GLU A 378 -42.96 -24.69 18.81
C GLU A 378 -42.50 -23.71 19.91
N GLY A 379 -41.51 -22.87 19.63
CA GLY A 379 -40.98 -21.86 20.55
C GLY A 379 -39.85 -22.33 21.48
N ASN A 380 -39.49 -23.62 21.46
CA ASN A 380 -38.36 -24.16 22.22
C ASN A 380 -37.02 -23.69 21.63
N ILE A 381 -36.04 -23.42 22.50
CA ILE A 381 -34.74 -22.87 22.14
C ILE A 381 -33.65 -23.90 22.46
N PHE A 382 -32.79 -24.17 21.49
CA PHE A 382 -31.69 -25.13 21.60
C PHE A 382 -30.38 -24.46 21.22
N PRO A 383 -29.25 -24.78 21.88
CA PRO A 383 -27.94 -24.28 21.46
C PRO A 383 -27.58 -24.78 20.06
N THR A 384 -26.89 -23.95 19.28
CA THR A 384 -26.20 -24.42 18.07
C THR A 384 -24.86 -25.03 18.44
N VAL A 385 -24.26 -25.85 17.56
CA VAL A 385 -22.91 -26.40 17.75
C VAL A 385 -21.90 -25.28 18.05
N GLY A 386 -21.94 -24.16 17.32
CA GLY A 386 -21.07 -23.02 17.55
C GLY A 386 -21.29 -22.37 18.91
N GLY A 387 -22.55 -22.18 19.32
CA GLY A 387 -22.87 -21.69 20.66
C GLY A 387 -22.40 -22.65 21.77
N TYR A 388 -22.57 -23.95 21.55
CA TYR A 388 -22.16 -25.00 22.48
C TYR A 388 -20.63 -25.07 22.63
N LEU A 389 -19.88 -25.03 21.53
CA LEU A 389 -18.41 -25.00 21.56
C LEU A 389 -17.86 -23.77 22.28
N LEU A 390 -18.49 -22.61 22.07
CA LEU A 390 -18.03 -21.35 22.65
C LEU A 390 -18.41 -21.20 24.12
N PHE A 391 -19.55 -21.73 24.56
CA PHE A 391 -20.09 -21.38 25.87
C PHE A 391 -20.50 -22.54 26.75
N ALA A 392 -20.59 -23.79 26.29
CA ALA A 392 -20.89 -24.90 27.21
C ALA A 392 -19.74 -25.09 28.20
N ASP A 393 -20.03 -25.45 29.46
CA ASP A 393 -18.98 -25.74 30.44
C ASP A 393 -18.08 -26.89 29.95
N ILE A 394 -18.68 -27.92 29.35
CA ILE A 394 -18.00 -29.12 28.82
C ILE A 394 -18.60 -29.49 27.46
N PRO A 395 -18.18 -28.85 26.35
CA PRO A 395 -18.67 -29.15 25.01
C PRO A 395 -18.48 -30.61 24.59
N GLN A 396 -17.50 -31.29 25.18
CA GLN A 396 -17.12 -32.67 24.90
C GLN A 396 -18.22 -33.69 25.23
N HIS A 397 -19.23 -33.32 26.03
CA HIS A 397 -20.39 -34.17 26.28
C HIS A 397 -21.20 -34.49 25.01
N HIS A 398 -21.33 -33.52 24.10
CA HIS A 398 -22.03 -33.69 22.83
C HIS A 398 -21.09 -33.69 21.61
N ILE A 399 -19.91 -33.06 21.74
CA ILE A 399 -18.91 -32.96 20.69
C ILE A 399 -17.59 -33.51 21.24
N GLN A 400 -17.54 -34.83 21.44
CA GLN A 400 -16.40 -35.52 22.05
C GLN A 400 -15.02 -35.10 21.52
N PRO A 401 -14.80 -34.92 20.20
CA PRO A 401 -13.46 -34.61 19.70
C PRO A 401 -13.07 -33.12 19.84
N ALA A 402 -13.92 -32.26 20.44
CA ALA A 402 -13.64 -30.85 20.64
C ALA A 402 -12.59 -30.59 21.73
N GLN A 403 -11.39 -31.16 21.58
CA GLN A 403 -10.28 -31.06 22.54
C GLN A 403 -8.96 -30.77 21.81
N VAL A 404 -7.99 -30.25 22.56
CA VAL A 404 -6.61 -30.06 22.08
C VAL A 404 -5.68 -30.97 22.86
N VAL A 405 -4.85 -31.73 22.15
CA VAL A 405 -3.81 -32.59 22.73
C VAL A 405 -2.47 -31.91 22.57
N ALA A 406 -1.89 -31.42 23.67
CA ALA A 406 -0.57 -30.82 23.71
C ALA A 406 0.47 -31.88 24.15
N ARG A 407 1.43 -32.17 23.27
CA ARG A 407 2.54 -33.11 23.51
C ARG A 407 3.83 -32.33 23.67
N LEU A 408 4.38 -32.31 24.88
CA LEU A 408 5.68 -31.75 25.16
C LEU A 408 6.73 -32.84 25.03
N LYS A 409 7.76 -32.61 24.21
CA LYS A 409 8.85 -33.56 23.99
C LYS A 409 10.20 -32.87 24.08
N GLY A 410 11.04 -33.32 24.99
CA GLY A 410 12.35 -32.70 25.22
C GLY A 410 13.13 -33.42 26.30
N SER A 411 14.28 -32.85 26.65
CA SER A 411 15.07 -33.32 27.79
C SER A 411 14.27 -33.18 29.10
N PRO A 412 14.49 -34.08 30.09
CA PRO A 412 13.84 -33.97 31.40
C PRO A 412 14.09 -32.61 32.08
N GLU A 413 15.28 -32.04 31.89
CA GLU A 413 15.65 -30.71 32.40
C GLU A 413 14.77 -29.60 31.79
N TRP A 414 14.59 -29.63 30.46
CA TRP A 414 13.73 -28.67 29.78
C TRP A 414 12.25 -28.85 30.18
N LEU A 415 11.76 -30.09 30.26
CA LEU A 415 10.38 -30.39 30.69
C LEU A 415 10.12 -29.90 32.12
N GLY A 416 11.06 -30.14 33.06
CA GLY A 416 10.99 -29.61 34.42
C GLY A 416 10.92 -28.09 34.44
N SER A 417 11.70 -27.41 33.57
CA SER A 417 11.69 -25.95 33.46
C SER A 417 10.36 -25.38 32.93
N VAL A 418 9.64 -26.12 32.08
CA VAL A 418 8.36 -25.70 31.50
C VAL A 418 7.21 -25.96 32.46
N LEU A 419 7.26 -27.04 33.23
CA LEU A 419 6.19 -27.45 34.15
C LEU A 419 6.29 -26.82 35.55
N ASP A 420 7.36 -26.06 35.84
CA ASP A 420 7.62 -25.43 37.15
C ASP A 420 7.59 -26.44 38.32
N VAL A 421 8.04 -27.68 38.08
CA VAL A 421 8.16 -28.69 39.13
C VAL A 421 9.44 -28.42 39.94
N SER A 422 9.32 -28.29 41.25
CA SER A 422 10.46 -28.11 42.15
C SER A 422 11.36 -29.36 42.15
N ASP A 423 12.68 -29.15 42.24
CA ASP A 423 13.75 -30.17 42.23
C ASP A 423 13.54 -31.38 43.18
N ASP A 424 12.62 -31.28 44.15
CA ASP A 424 12.41 -32.31 45.17
C ASP A 424 11.39 -33.41 44.81
N ASP A 425 10.59 -33.29 43.73
CA ASP A 425 9.41 -34.16 43.51
C ASP A 425 9.24 -34.80 42.10
N ALA A 426 10.22 -34.75 41.18
CA ALA A 426 10.04 -35.45 39.89
C ALA A 426 11.31 -36.08 39.30
N GLU A 427 11.45 -37.39 39.52
CA GLU A 427 11.97 -38.28 38.47
C GLU A 427 10.93 -38.26 37.32
N LEU A 428 11.07 -37.30 36.39
CA LEU A 428 10.37 -37.38 35.10
C LEU A 428 11.04 -38.51 34.30
N ASP A 429 10.53 -39.73 34.43
CA ASP A 429 10.98 -40.91 33.67
C ASP A 429 10.59 -40.86 32.18
N GLU A 430 9.73 -39.90 31.79
CA GLU A 430 9.15 -39.79 30.45
C GLU A 430 9.74 -38.62 29.64
N GLU A 431 10.24 -38.89 28.44
CA GLU A 431 10.71 -37.88 27.47
C GLU A 431 9.56 -37.14 26.77
N VAL A 432 8.31 -37.59 26.98
CA VAL A 432 7.10 -37.06 26.34
C VAL A 432 5.99 -36.93 27.37
N ILE A 433 5.42 -35.74 27.50
CA ILE A 433 4.28 -35.45 28.39
C ILE A 433 3.10 -35.04 27.52
N GLU A 434 1.98 -35.75 27.66
CA GLU A 434 0.74 -35.45 26.94
C GLU A 434 -0.26 -34.80 27.90
N GLN A 435 -0.76 -33.62 27.52
CA GLN A 435 -1.81 -32.89 28.22
C GLN A 435 -3.01 -32.74 27.30
N VAL A 436 -4.18 -33.19 27.76
CA VAL A 436 -5.46 -32.97 27.09
C VAL A 436 -6.10 -31.70 27.66
N ILE A 437 -6.47 -30.78 26.79
CA ILE A 437 -7.09 -29.49 27.10
C ILE A 437 -8.55 -29.55 26.64
N GLU A 438 -9.48 -29.46 27.60
CA GLU A 438 -10.93 -29.60 27.42
C GLU A 438 -11.69 -28.33 27.86
N GLY A 439 -13.02 -28.36 27.87
CA GLY A 439 -13.88 -27.20 28.16
C GLY A 439 -14.25 -26.41 26.91
N ASN A 440 -14.87 -25.23 27.07
CA ASN A 440 -15.20 -24.35 25.94
C ASN A 440 -13.96 -23.77 25.24
N LEU A 441 -14.15 -23.30 24.01
CA LEU A 441 -13.04 -22.76 23.20
C LEU A 441 -12.32 -21.57 23.86
N TRP A 442 -12.97 -20.80 24.73
CA TRP A 442 -12.30 -19.71 25.47
C TRP A 442 -11.38 -20.26 26.55
N GLY A 443 -11.82 -21.25 27.31
CA GLY A 443 -11.00 -21.95 28.30
C GLY A 443 -9.81 -22.65 27.64
N GLN A 444 -10.05 -23.37 26.54
CA GLN A 444 -8.97 -24.01 25.78
C GLN A 444 -7.93 -22.99 25.28
N LEU A 445 -8.39 -21.84 24.75
CA LEU A 445 -7.51 -20.75 24.32
C LEU A 445 -6.62 -20.26 25.46
N GLU A 446 -7.20 -20.00 26.63
CA GLU A 446 -6.49 -19.50 27.81
C GLU A 446 -5.47 -20.52 28.34
N GLU A 447 -5.85 -21.79 28.45
CA GLU A 447 -4.95 -22.86 28.89
C GLU A 447 -3.76 -23.06 27.94
N ILE A 448 -4.00 -23.02 26.63
CA ILE A 448 -2.95 -23.10 25.63
C ILE A 448 -2.01 -21.89 25.74
N TYR A 449 -2.53 -20.67 25.94
CA TYR A 449 -1.68 -19.49 26.13
C TYR A 449 -0.85 -19.57 27.41
N ILE A 450 -1.40 -20.09 28.50
CA ILE A 450 -0.64 -20.33 29.74
C ILE A 450 0.49 -21.32 29.46
N LEU A 451 0.22 -22.44 28.78
CA LEU A 451 1.23 -23.43 28.40
C LEU A 451 2.33 -22.82 27.53
N LEU A 452 1.95 -22.12 26.46
CA LEU A 452 2.89 -21.46 25.54
C LEU A 452 3.69 -20.35 26.22
N SER A 453 3.13 -19.65 27.22
CA SER A 453 3.87 -18.64 27.98
C SER A 453 5.01 -19.25 28.82
N ARG A 454 4.83 -20.48 29.30
CA ARG A 454 5.86 -21.22 30.05
C ARG A 454 6.99 -21.69 29.13
N VAL A 455 6.66 -22.04 27.89
CA VAL A 455 7.61 -22.43 26.84
C VAL A 455 8.35 -21.22 26.28
N ASN A 456 7.64 -20.12 26.03
CA ASN A 456 8.16 -18.93 25.36
C ASN A 456 8.73 -17.89 26.36
N ARG A 457 9.70 -18.30 27.18
CA ARG A 457 10.34 -17.40 28.15
C ARG A 457 11.33 -16.47 27.45
N SER A 458 11.24 -15.16 27.73
CA SER A 458 12.17 -14.18 27.15
C SER A 458 13.60 -14.34 27.67
N PHE A 459 14.57 -14.02 26.82
CA PHE A 459 16.00 -13.99 27.13
C PHE A 459 16.66 -12.73 26.56
N LEU A 460 17.81 -12.34 27.10
CA LEU A 460 18.55 -11.16 26.67
C LEU A 460 19.48 -11.50 25.50
N LEU A 461 19.16 -11.00 24.32
CA LEU A 461 20.02 -11.10 23.15
C LEU A 461 21.01 -9.93 23.10
N LYS A 462 22.31 -10.26 23.09
CA LYS A 462 23.40 -9.29 22.96
C LYS A 462 23.73 -9.07 21.48
N GLU A 463 23.31 -7.91 20.94
CA GLU A 463 23.63 -7.44 19.59
C GLU A 463 24.66 -6.31 19.65
N GLY A 464 25.95 -6.69 19.58
CA GLY A 464 27.06 -5.74 19.63
C GLY A 464 27.17 -5.00 20.97
N ARG A 465 26.63 -3.77 21.04
CA ARG A 465 26.64 -2.91 22.26
C ARG A 465 25.27 -2.78 22.93
N HIS A 466 24.23 -3.32 22.33
CA HIS A 466 22.87 -3.23 22.84
C HIS A 466 22.41 -4.62 23.26
N SER A 467 21.81 -4.72 24.44
CA SER A 467 21.09 -5.91 24.86
C SER A 467 19.61 -5.63 24.72
N ARG A 468 18.87 -6.51 24.06
CA ARG A 468 17.41 -6.45 23.98
C ARG A 468 16.80 -7.73 24.51
N SER A 469 15.66 -7.64 25.18
CA SER A 469 14.89 -8.83 25.54
C SER A 469 14.19 -9.35 24.30
N VAL A 470 14.32 -10.63 24.02
CA VAL A 470 13.71 -11.31 22.87
C VAL A 470 13.00 -12.58 23.33
N TYR A 471 12.01 -13.00 22.56
CA TYR A 471 11.30 -14.25 22.79
C TYR A 471 11.80 -15.32 21.80
N PRO A 472 11.90 -16.59 22.24
CA PRO A 472 12.17 -17.72 21.35
C PRO A 472 11.25 -17.80 20.13
N TYR A 473 9.97 -17.43 20.32
CA TYR A 473 8.94 -17.34 19.29
C TYR A 473 8.20 -16.00 19.43
N PRO A 474 7.71 -15.37 18.34
CA PRO A 474 6.93 -14.15 18.43
C PRO A 474 5.60 -14.44 19.15
N PRO A 475 5.25 -13.73 20.24
CA PRO A 475 3.99 -13.96 20.96
C PRO A 475 2.75 -13.82 20.07
N ASP A 476 2.73 -12.81 19.19
CA ASP A 476 1.61 -12.57 18.27
C ASP A 476 1.45 -13.69 17.23
N ALA A 477 2.57 -14.29 16.78
CA ALA A 477 2.54 -15.43 15.86
C ALA A 477 2.00 -16.69 16.55
N LEU A 478 2.37 -16.93 17.82
CA LEU A 478 1.82 -18.04 18.60
C LEU A 478 0.32 -17.86 18.85
N ARG A 479 -0.10 -16.64 19.20
CA ARG A 479 -1.51 -16.26 19.39
C ARG A 479 -2.34 -16.62 18.15
N GLU A 480 -1.87 -16.15 17.00
CA GLU A 480 -2.54 -16.37 15.71
C GLU A 480 -2.53 -17.84 15.27
N MET A 481 -1.46 -18.58 15.57
CA MET A 481 -1.37 -20.02 15.29
C MET A 481 -2.44 -20.82 16.06
N VAL A 482 -2.68 -20.48 17.34
CA VAL A 482 -3.69 -21.14 18.18
C VAL A 482 -5.11 -20.77 17.75
N VAL A 483 -5.37 -19.48 17.53
CA VAL A 483 -6.70 -19.01 17.08
C VAL A 483 -7.07 -19.64 15.74
N ASN A 484 -6.14 -19.70 14.78
CA ASN A 484 -6.37 -20.36 13.50
C ASN A 484 -6.68 -21.84 13.66
N ALA A 485 -6.00 -22.53 14.59
CA ALA A 485 -6.28 -23.94 14.86
C ALA A 485 -7.71 -24.13 15.39
N LEU A 486 -8.12 -23.38 16.42
CA LEU A 486 -9.44 -23.50 17.04
C LEU A 486 -10.58 -23.08 16.08
N VAL A 487 -10.43 -21.98 15.36
CA VAL A 487 -11.48 -21.41 14.50
C VAL A 487 -11.68 -22.23 13.23
N HIS A 488 -10.62 -22.75 12.62
CA HIS A 488 -10.69 -23.46 11.34
C HIS A 488 -10.75 -24.99 11.48
N ARG A 489 -10.77 -25.52 12.71
CA ARG A 489 -10.89 -26.97 12.98
C ARG A 489 -12.13 -27.56 12.34
N ASP A 490 -11.99 -28.76 11.79
CA ASP A 490 -13.13 -29.60 11.41
C ASP A 490 -13.73 -30.33 12.62
N TYR A 491 -14.77 -29.73 13.21
CA TYR A 491 -15.45 -30.29 14.38
C TYR A 491 -16.32 -31.52 14.10
N GLU A 492 -16.51 -31.90 12.83
CA GLU A 492 -17.18 -33.14 12.44
C GLU A 492 -16.27 -34.36 12.55
N THR A 493 -14.96 -34.15 12.65
CA THR A 493 -13.95 -35.22 12.70
C THR A 493 -13.62 -35.64 14.13
N ASP A 494 -13.35 -36.93 14.29
CA ASP A 494 -12.96 -37.53 15.58
C ASP A 494 -11.51 -37.21 15.98
N GLU A 495 -10.71 -36.63 15.09
CA GLU A 495 -9.31 -36.27 15.37
C GLU A 495 -9.23 -34.96 16.18
N PRO A 496 -8.48 -34.90 17.29
CA PRO A 496 -8.27 -33.66 18.02
C PRO A 496 -7.24 -32.76 17.31
N ILE A 497 -7.16 -31.49 17.72
CA ILE A 497 -6.00 -30.67 17.38
C ILE A 497 -4.79 -31.25 18.13
N VAL A 498 -3.68 -31.46 17.43
CA VAL A 498 -2.45 -31.96 18.04
C VAL A 498 -1.39 -30.85 18.00
N MET A 499 -0.93 -30.43 19.17
CA MET A 499 0.14 -29.46 19.33
C MET A 499 1.40 -30.18 19.83
N GLU A 500 2.40 -30.33 18.96
CA GLU A 500 3.71 -30.88 19.30
C GLU A 500 4.66 -29.73 19.67
N ILE A 501 5.09 -29.69 20.93
CA ILE A 501 5.98 -28.67 21.47
C ILE A 501 7.33 -29.33 21.76
N GLU A 502 8.33 -29.03 20.93
CA GLU A 502 9.70 -29.49 21.10
C GLU A 502 10.64 -28.32 21.48
N GLU A 503 11.85 -28.65 21.94
CA GLU A 503 12.88 -27.64 22.26
C GLU A 503 13.28 -26.76 21.07
N THR A 504 13.08 -27.25 19.84
CA THR A 504 13.54 -26.64 18.59
C THR A 504 12.44 -26.04 17.75
N HIS A 505 11.18 -26.46 17.92
CA HIS A 505 10.05 -25.98 17.13
C HIS A 505 8.72 -26.29 17.83
N ILE A 506 7.68 -25.56 17.42
CA ILE A 506 6.29 -25.85 17.76
C ILE A 506 5.56 -26.19 16.48
N ARG A 507 4.83 -27.30 16.49
CA ARG A 507 3.99 -27.75 15.38
C ARG A 507 2.56 -27.89 15.84
N VAL A 508 1.62 -27.37 15.07
CA VAL A 508 0.18 -27.54 15.28
C VAL A 508 -0.41 -28.22 14.05
N ARG A 509 -0.95 -29.42 14.24
CA ARG A 509 -1.72 -30.16 13.24
C ARG A 509 -3.20 -30.00 13.56
N ASN A 510 -3.94 -29.41 12.62
CA ASN A 510 -5.37 -29.18 12.71
C ASN A 510 -6.11 -30.12 11.74
N PRO A 511 -7.13 -30.87 12.18
CA PRO A 511 -7.96 -31.66 11.28
C PRO A 511 -8.79 -30.76 10.36
N GLY A 512 -8.91 -31.17 9.09
CA GLY A 512 -9.52 -30.39 8.02
C GLY A 512 -8.50 -29.56 7.25
N GLY A 513 -8.50 -29.67 5.92
CA GLY A 513 -7.71 -28.82 5.04
C GLY A 513 -8.40 -27.50 4.69
N LEU A 514 -7.84 -26.82 3.69
CA LEU A 514 -8.36 -25.60 3.09
C LEU A 514 -9.77 -25.81 2.53
N VAL A 515 -10.65 -24.85 2.78
CA VAL A 515 -12.02 -24.82 2.23
C VAL A 515 -12.02 -24.45 0.75
N GLY A 516 -13.05 -24.87 -0.01
CA GLY A 516 -13.15 -24.65 -1.46
C GLY A 516 -12.93 -23.19 -1.87
N ASP A 517 -13.54 -22.24 -1.16
CA ASP A 517 -13.38 -20.80 -1.41
C ASP A 517 -11.91 -20.34 -1.37
N VAL A 518 -11.09 -20.92 -0.50
CA VAL A 518 -9.66 -20.59 -0.36
C VAL A 518 -8.84 -21.23 -1.46
N ILE A 519 -9.19 -22.46 -1.85
CA ILE A 519 -8.57 -23.16 -2.97
C ILE A 519 -8.80 -22.39 -4.27
N ASP A 520 -10.03 -21.94 -4.51
CA ASP A 520 -10.44 -21.19 -5.70
C ASP A 520 -9.76 -19.80 -5.78
N GLN A 521 -9.43 -19.19 -4.63
CA GLN A 521 -8.70 -17.91 -4.56
C GLN A 521 -7.20 -18.04 -4.86
N VAL A 522 -6.63 -19.25 -4.76
CA VAL A 522 -5.18 -19.48 -4.80
C VAL A 522 -4.74 -20.25 -6.05
N ILE A 523 -5.60 -21.13 -6.60
CA ILE A 523 -5.25 -21.95 -7.77
C ILE A 523 -5.69 -21.25 -9.06
N ASP A 524 -4.76 -20.50 -9.66
CA ASP A 524 -4.91 -19.96 -11.02
C ASP A 524 -4.12 -20.81 -12.05
N THR A 525 -3.45 -21.91 -11.64
CA THR A 525 -2.55 -22.68 -12.53
C THR A 525 -2.52 -24.19 -12.23
N PRO A 526 -2.63 -25.09 -13.23
CA PRO A 526 -2.84 -26.54 -13.01
C PRO A 526 -1.59 -27.37 -12.60
N GLN A 527 -0.48 -26.73 -12.22
CA GLN A 527 0.84 -27.39 -12.18
C GLN A 527 1.65 -27.24 -10.89
N LYS A 528 1.10 -26.59 -9.84
CA LYS A 528 1.76 -26.50 -8.52
C LYS A 528 0.98 -27.30 -7.48
N GLU A 529 1.70 -27.95 -6.57
CA GLU A 529 1.11 -28.53 -5.37
C GLU A 529 0.40 -27.43 -4.57
N ILE A 530 -0.81 -27.73 -4.06
CA ILE A 530 -1.70 -26.76 -3.39
C ILE A 530 -0.97 -26.07 -2.23
N LYS A 531 -0.13 -26.81 -1.51
CA LYS A 531 0.70 -26.31 -0.41
C LYS A 531 1.66 -25.21 -0.86
N ASP A 532 2.47 -25.47 -1.89
CA ASP A 532 3.49 -24.53 -2.36
C ASP A 532 2.86 -23.26 -2.94
N ALA A 533 1.73 -23.39 -3.64
CA ALA A 533 0.98 -22.25 -4.18
C ALA A 533 0.44 -21.37 -3.03
N PHE A 534 -0.22 -21.98 -2.05
CA PHE A 534 -0.77 -21.30 -0.89
C PHE A 534 0.30 -20.58 -0.06
N GLU A 535 1.37 -21.28 0.30
CA GLU A 535 2.45 -20.72 1.10
C GLU A 535 3.17 -19.58 0.35
N THR A 536 3.37 -19.72 -0.96
CA THR A 536 4.00 -18.67 -1.78
C THR A 536 3.16 -17.39 -1.84
N GLU A 537 1.84 -17.49 -2.01
CA GLU A 537 0.98 -16.31 -2.09
C GLU A 537 0.91 -15.56 -0.77
N ILE A 538 0.82 -16.26 0.36
CA ILE A 538 0.87 -15.63 1.69
C ILE A 538 2.22 -14.92 1.90
N LYS A 539 3.35 -15.55 1.55
CA LYS A 539 4.69 -14.96 1.66
C LYS A 539 4.92 -13.75 0.76
N LYS A 540 4.21 -13.64 -0.38
CA LYS A 540 4.23 -12.45 -1.23
C LYS A 540 3.47 -11.25 -0.63
N GLY A 541 2.84 -11.44 0.52
CA GLY A 541 2.03 -10.41 1.19
C GLY A 541 0.62 -10.29 0.61
N ALA A 542 0.09 -11.34 -0.02
CA ALA A 542 -1.31 -11.39 -0.41
C ALA A 542 -2.18 -11.29 0.85
N ARG A 543 -2.87 -10.15 0.99
CA ARG A 543 -3.86 -9.91 2.04
C ARG A 543 -5.24 -10.12 1.45
N GLY A 544 -6.11 -10.84 2.15
CA GLY A 544 -7.51 -11.01 1.74
C GLY A 544 -7.92 -12.41 1.31
N ILE A 545 -7.08 -13.43 1.48
CA ILE A 545 -7.52 -14.83 1.35
C ILE A 545 -8.48 -15.12 2.49
N ARG A 546 -9.73 -15.44 2.18
CA ARG A 546 -10.80 -15.62 3.17
C ARG A 546 -11.57 -16.90 2.91
N GLY A 547 -11.79 -17.67 3.97
CA GLY A 547 -12.72 -18.77 4.02
C GLY A 547 -12.76 -19.35 5.43
N TYR A 548 -13.94 -19.40 6.03
CA TYR A 548 -14.13 -19.85 7.41
C TYR A 548 -14.96 -21.11 7.41
N ARG A 549 -14.45 -22.17 8.05
CA ARG A 549 -15.17 -23.43 8.22
C ARG A 549 -16.29 -23.31 9.24
N ASN A 550 -16.05 -22.56 10.31
CA ASN A 550 -16.99 -22.29 11.40
C ASN A 550 -17.28 -20.77 11.46
N PRO A 551 -18.19 -20.24 10.63
CA PRO A 551 -18.50 -18.81 10.56
C PRO A 551 -18.94 -18.18 11.89
N VAL A 552 -19.71 -18.89 12.73
CA VAL A 552 -20.21 -18.37 14.02
C VAL A 552 -19.05 -18.23 15.01
N VAL A 553 -18.20 -19.25 15.07
CA VAL A 553 -16.99 -19.24 15.91
C VAL A 553 -16.05 -18.12 15.47
N ALA A 554 -15.78 -18.02 14.16
CA ALA A 554 -14.94 -16.97 13.58
C ALA A 554 -15.47 -15.55 13.87
N ASP A 555 -16.79 -15.36 13.83
CA ASP A 555 -17.43 -14.07 14.08
C ASP A 555 -17.24 -13.60 15.54
N LEU A 556 -17.42 -14.51 16.50
CA LEU A 556 -17.26 -14.21 17.92
C LEU A 556 -15.79 -13.99 18.32
N PHE A 557 -14.85 -14.78 17.78
CA PHE A 557 -13.41 -14.55 18.00
C PHE A 557 -12.97 -13.18 17.46
N TYR A 558 -13.52 -12.74 16.32
CA TYR A 558 -13.29 -11.39 15.81
C TYR A 558 -13.90 -10.29 16.71
N GLY A 559 -15.15 -10.47 17.16
CA GLY A 559 -15.80 -9.49 18.03
C GLY A 559 -15.18 -9.41 19.43
N ALA A 560 -14.52 -10.48 19.88
CA ALA A 560 -13.74 -10.50 21.12
C ALA A 560 -12.30 -9.96 20.96
N GLU A 561 -11.92 -9.47 19.77
CA GLU A 561 -10.59 -8.97 19.43
C GLU A 561 -9.46 -10.02 19.48
N GLU A 562 -9.80 -11.31 19.48
CA GLU A 562 -8.82 -12.41 19.41
C GLU A 562 -8.42 -12.75 17.96
N MET A 563 -9.12 -12.22 16.96
CA MET A 563 -8.88 -12.52 15.54
C MET A 563 -9.12 -11.30 14.64
N GLU A 564 -8.38 -11.19 13.54
CA GLU A 564 -8.63 -10.19 12.48
C GLU A 564 -9.37 -10.80 11.27
N LYS A 565 -10.42 -10.13 10.77
CA LYS A 565 -11.17 -10.60 9.58
C LYS A 565 -10.56 -10.21 8.23
N ALA A 566 -9.39 -9.59 8.22
CA ALA A 566 -8.77 -9.11 6.99
C ALA A 566 -8.19 -10.24 6.12
N GLY A 567 -8.04 -11.46 6.66
CA GLY A 567 -7.27 -12.53 6.00
C GLY A 567 -5.77 -12.23 6.05
N SER A 568 -5.31 -11.55 7.10
CA SER A 568 -3.92 -11.16 7.37
C SER A 568 -3.21 -12.14 8.32
N GLY A 569 -3.94 -12.92 9.11
CA GLY A 569 -3.40 -13.76 10.19
C GLY A 569 -2.13 -14.55 9.84
N LEU A 570 -2.18 -15.45 8.86
CA LEU A 570 -1.01 -16.24 8.44
C LEU A 570 0.10 -15.39 7.80
N ALA A 571 -0.24 -14.27 7.16
CA ALA A 571 0.75 -13.33 6.63
C ALA A 571 1.48 -12.60 7.76
N ASP A 572 0.77 -12.25 8.84
CA ASP A 572 1.34 -11.62 10.02
C ASP A 572 2.19 -12.63 10.81
N VAL A 573 1.76 -13.89 10.93
CA VAL A 573 2.59 -14.99 11.45
C VAL A 573 3.91 -15.07 10.70
N TRP A 574 3.89 -15.03 9.37
CA TRP A 574 5.10 -15.04 8.55
C TRP A 574 5.97 -13.80 8.77
N GLN A 575 5.39 -12.60 8.73
CA GLN A 575 6.12 -11.35 8.91
C GLN A 575 6.75 -11.23 10.30
N GLU A 576 6.02 -11.57 11.36
CA GLU A 576 6.55 -11.52 12.72
C GLU A 576 7.60 -12.61 12.97
N SER A 577 7.41 -13.81 12.38
CA SER A 577 8.43 -14.87 12.40
C SER A 577 9.70 -14.43 11.68
N GLU A 578 9.59 -13.82 10.50
CA GLU A 578 10.74 -13.33 9.74
C GLU A 578 11.49 -12.23 10.49
N LYS A 579 10.77 -11.25 11.07
CA LYS A 579 11.34 -10.19 11.92
C LYS A 579 12.07 -10.74 13.13
N ASN A 580 11.54 -11.82 13.72
CA ASN A 580 12.14 -12.48 14.87
C ASN A 580 13.13 -13.59 14.47
N GLU A 581 13.46 -13.75 13.19
CA GLU A 581 14.42 -14.74 12.67
C GLU A 581 14.04 -16.21 12.94
N ASN A 582 12.74 -16.49 13.00
CA ASN A 582 12.18 -17.83 13.06
C ASN A 582 11.88 -18.35 11.64
N ALA A 583 12.18 -19.62 11.37
CA ALA A 583 11.68 -20.29 10.18
C ALA A 583 10.24 -20.74 10.41
N VAL A 584 9.35 -20.47 9.46
CA VAL A 584 7.94 -20.88 9.53
C VAL A 584 7.48 -21.50 8.22
N SER A 585 6.69 -22.56 8.34
CA SER A 585 6.02 -23.22 7.23
C SER A 585 4.59 -23.52 7.61
N PHE A 586 3.65 -23.31 6.71
CA PHE A 586 2.24 -23.64 6.91
C PHE A 586 1.60 -24.07 5.60
N GLY A 587 0.60 -24.95 5.69
CA GLY A 587 -0.19 -25.33 4.53
C GLY A 587 -0.95 -26.64 4.72
N PRO A 588 -1.76 -27.03 3.72
CA PRO A 588 -2.45 -28.31 3.72
C PRO A 588 -1.45 -29.47 3.60
N ILE A 589 -1.74 -30.55 4.32
CA ILE A 589 -1.01 -31.82 4.26
C ILE A 589 -1.98 -32.94 3.85
N GLU A 590 -1.45 -34.13 3.56
CA GLU A 590 -2.25 -35.35 3.32
C GLU A 590 -3.37 -35.18 2.25
N ASN A 591 -3.08 -34.48 1.15
CA ASN A 591 -4.07 -34.13 0.12
C ASN A 591 -5.25 -33.28 0.64
N ASN A 592 -4.96 -32.30 1.51
CA ASN A 592 -5.93 -31.35 2.04
C ASN A 592 -6.95 -31.95 3.02
N THR A 593 -6.58 -33.02 3.73
CA THR A 593 -7.37 -33.57 4.86
C THR A 593 -7.01 -32.95 6.20
N ALA A 594 -5.81 -32.38 6.33
CA ALA A 594 -5.36 -31.66 7.51
C ALA A 594 -4.56 -30.42 7.12
N PHE A 595 -4.40 -29.51 8.07
CA PHE A 595 -3.61 -28.29 7.93
C PHE A 595 -2.55 -28.24 9.02
N GLU A 596 -1.32 -27.91 8.66
CA GLU A 596 -0.19 -27.89 9.60
C GLU A 596 0.47 -26.50 9.60
N ILE A 597 0.82 -26.02 10.79
CA ILE A 597 1.67 -24.85 11.00
C ILE A 597 2.87 -25.30 11.84
N THR A 598 4.08 -25.04 11.36
CA THR A 598 5.32 -25.28 12.10
C THR A 598 6.12 -23.99 12.19
N ILE A 599 6.46 -23.59 13.42
CA ILE A 599 7.37 -22.47 13.70
C ILE A 599 8.61 -23.00 14.41
N SER A 600 9.79 -22.71 13.85
CA SER A 600 11.08 -23.09 14.43
C SER A 600 11.52 -22.06 15.46
N ARG A 601 12.17 -22.51 16.53
CA ARG A 601 12.82 -21.64 17.52
C ARG A 601 13.91 -20.81 16.86
N ARG A 602 14.16 -19.62 17.41
CA ARG A 602 15.34 -18.82 17.06
C ARG A 602 16.64 -19.63 17.21
N PRO A 603 17.63 -19.44 16.32
CA PRO A 603 18.86 -20.24 16.32
C PRO A 603 19.80 -19.94 17.50
N GLU A 604 19.62 -18.81 18.20
CA GLU A 604 20.49 -18.47 19.33
C GLU A 604 20.16 -19.28 20.59
N VAL A 605 21.16 -20.02 21.09
CA VAL A 605 21.06 -20.73 22.36
C VAL A 605 21.36 -19.74 23.49
N ALA A 606 20.37 -19.49 24.34
CA ALA A 606 20.55 -18.73 25.57
C ALA A 606 21.25 -19.58 26.63
N ASP A 607 22.23 -19.01 27.32
CA ASP A 607 22.84 -19.62 28.50
C ASP A 607 21.81 -19.65 29.65
N GLU A 608 21.56 -20.83 30.23
CA GLU A 608 20.49 -21.06 31.20
C GLU A 608 20.68 -20.30 32.52
N VAL A 609 21.94 -20.04 32.92
CA VAL A 609 22.26 -19.34 34.16
C VAL A 609 22.11 -17.83 33.99
N THR A 610 22.54 -17.29 32.86
CA THR A 610 22.58 -15.85 32.62
C THR A 610 21.38 -15.32 31.84
N LYS A 611 20.56 -16.22 31.27
CA LYS A 611 19.50 -15.92 30.29
C LYS A 611 19.99 -14.99 29.18
N THR A 612 21.26 -15.09 28.79
CA THR A 612 21.85 -14.28 27.72
C THR A 612 22.30 -15.13 26.54
N ALA A 613 22.00 -14.67 25.33
CA ALA A 613 22.48 -15.25 24.09
C ALA A 613 23.29 -14.22 23.29
N SER A 614 24.29 -14.68 22.54
CA SER A 614 25.03 -13.85 21.57
C SER A 614 24.51 -14.11 20.16
N SER A 615 24.19 -13.07 19.40
CA SER A 615 23.71 -13.21 18.02
C SER A 615 24.76 -13.90 17.14
N ALA A 616 24.30 -14.80 16.26
CA ALA A 616 25.13 -15.49 15.29
C ALA A 616 25.58 -14.59 14.11
N ARG A 617 24.95 -13.42 13.92
CA ARG A 617 25.25 -12.50 12.80
C ARG A 617 26.22 -11.39 13.21
N HIS A 618 27.35 -11.30 12.51
CA HIS A 618 28.32 -10.21 12.66
C HIS A 618 27.85 -8.95 11.93
N PHE A 619 27.31 -7.96 12.65
CA PHE A 619 27.06 -6.64 12.04
C PHE A 619 28.39 -5.89 11.79
N THR A 620 28.74 -5.69 10.53
CA THR A 620 29.86 -4.83 10.13
C THR A 620 29.35 -3.45 9.76
N ARG A 621 29.75 -2.43 10.53
CA ARG A 621 29.43 -1.03 10.25
C ARG A 621 30.47 -0.42 9.31
N TYR A 622 30.04 -0.05 8.11
CA TYR A 622 30.88 0.68 7.15
C TYR A 622 30.83 2.19 7.39
N ALA A 623 31.93 2.88 7.08
CA ALA A 623 31.98 4.34 7.02
C ALA A 623 32.32 4.74 5.59
N SER A 624 31.50 5.60 4.99
CA SER A 624 31.66 6.01 3.60
C SER A 624 32.60 7.19 3.48
N ASN A 625 33.39 7.20 2.41
CA ASN A 625 34.21 8.33 1.99
C ASN A 625 33.50 9.23 0.95
N LEU A 626 32.22 8.96 0.68
CA LEU A 626 31.35 9.72 -0.18
C LEU A 626 30.56 10.74 0.64
N LEU A 627 30.66 12.02 0.28
CA LEU A 627 29.88 13.11 0.88
C LEU A 627 28.82 13.58 -0.10
N GLU A 628 27.55 13.40 0.25
CA GLU A 628 26.41 13.77 -0.60
C GLU A 628 26.32 15.29 -0.83
N VAL A 629 26.13 15.70 -2.09
CA VAL A 629 25.77 17.07 -2.46
C VAL A 629 24.26 17.21 -2.33
N VAL A 630 23.82 17.92 -1.30
CA VAL A 630 22.42 18.07 -0.90
C VAL A 630 21.66 19.06 -1.79
N SER A 631 22.35 20.09 -2.28
CA SER A 631 21.75 21.07 -3.18
C SER A 631 22.79 21.64 -4.15
N LEU A 632 22.36 21.92 -5.37
CA LEU A 632 23.07 22.70 -6.38
C LEU A 632 22.26 23.98 -6.69
N PRO A 633 22.89 25.04 -7.21
CA PRO A 633 22.17 26.23 -7.69
C PRO A 633 21.19 25.91 -8.81
N ASP A 634 20.00 26.48 -8.81
CA ASP A 634 18.99 26.16 -9.85
C ASP A 634 19.40 26.67 -11.26
N VAL A 635 20.24 27.72 -11.33
CA VAL A 635 20.61 28.41 -12.57
C VAL A 635 22.11 28.69 -12.67
N ILE A 636 22.61 28.72 -13.91
CA ILE A 636 23.93 29.20 -14.31
C ILE A 636 23.73 30.48 -15.12
N TRP A 637 24.45 31.54 -14.74
CA TRP A 637 24.49 32.79 -15.49
C TRP A 637 25.53 32.70 -16.60
N HIS A 638 25.20 33.25 -17.76
CA HIS A 638 26.13 33.35 -18.87
C HIS A 638 26.09 34.72 -19.52
N ALA A 639 27.20 35.14 -20.13
CA ALA A 639 27.25 36.34 -20.96
C ALA A 639 28.36 36.23 -22.01
N GLY A 640 28.18 36.85 -23.18
CA GLY A 640 29.22 36.97 -24.20
C GLY A 640 30.51 37.59 -23.65
N THR A 641 31.66 37.07 -24.05
CA THR A 641 32.98 37.59 -23.66
C THR A 641 34.01 37.38 -24.77
N ASP A 642 34.90 38.35 -24.94
CA ASP A 642 36.07 38.22 -25.83
C ASP A 642 37.23 37.46 -25.16
N MET A 643 37.07 37.05 -23.89
CA MET A 643 38.13 36.41 -23.11
C MET A 643 38.09 34.89 -23.31
N HIS A 644 39.22 34.30 -23.70
CA HIS A 644 39.30 32.87 -23.96
C HIS A 644 39.96 32.09 -22.81
N LYS A 645 40.77 32.75 -21.99
CA LYS A 645 41.47 32.13 -20.86
C LYS A 645 41.13 32.82 -19.55
N ALA A 646 41.06 32.04 -18.48
CA ALA A 646 40.83 32.58 -17.14
C ALA A 646 41.88 33.64 -16.75
N LYS A 647 43.14 33.46 -17.18
CA LYS A 647 44.23 34.42 -16.92
C LYS A 647 43.94 35.82 -17.51
N GLU A 648 43.36 35.89 -18.71
CA GLU A 648 43.02 37.15 -19.38
C GLU A 648 41.94 37.90 -18.60
N VAL A 649 40.97 37.17 -18.04
CA VAL A 649 39.93 37.74 -17.17
C VAL A 649 40.54 38.35 -15.90
N TRP A 650 41.48 37.66 -15.25
CA TRP A 650 42.17 38.18 -14.06
C TRP A 650 43.02 39.42 -14.37
N GLU A 651 43.78 39.41 -15.47
CA GLU A 651 44.62 40.54 -15.88
C GLU A 651 43.79 41.78 -16.26
N LYS A 652 42.66 41.58 -16.95
CA LYS A 652 41.79 42.66 -17.42
C LYS A 652 40.94 43.28 -16.31
N THR A 653 40.47 42.48 -15.36
CA THR A 653 39.69 42.98 -14.21
C THR A 653 40.57 43.64 -13.16
N GLY A 654 41.81 43.16 -12.98
CA GLY A 654 42.73 43.67 -11.96
C GLY A 654 42.20 43.52 -10.53
N ALA A 655 41.18 42.69 -10.32
CA ALA A 655 40.49 42.56 -9.05
C ALA A 655 41.25 41.61 -8.11
N ASP A 656 41.32 41.97 -6.82
CA ASP A 656 41.86 41.10 -5.77
C ASP A 656 41.02 39.82 -5.58
N TRP A 657 39.77 39.85 -6.05
CA TRP A 657 38.83 38.76 -5.97
C TRP A 657 37.79 38.82 -7.11
N LEU A 658 37.53 37.67 -7.74
CA LEU A 658 36.47 37.46 -8.73
C LEU A 658 35.57 36.30 -8.25
N PRO A 659 34.27 36.20 -8.57
CA PRO A 659 33.46 35.00 -8.32
C PRO A 659 33.92 33.79 -9.17
N PRO A 660 33.54 32.53 -8.89
CA PRO A 660 33.95 31.37 -9.70
C PRO A 660 33.37 31.46 -11.11
N PHE A 661 34.18 31.32 -12.16
CA PHE A 661 33.75 31.53 -13.54
C PHE A 661 34.48 30.62 -14.54
N MET A 662 33.85 30.33 -15.67
CA MET A 662 34.39 29.53 -16.77
C MET A 662 34.23 30.27 -18.11
N PRO A 663 35.31 30.78 -18.73
CA PRO A 663 35.26 31.24 -20.12
C PRO A 663 35.28 30.03 -21.05
N TYR A 664 34.27 29.89 -21.92
CA TYR A 664 34.16 28.81 -22.89
C TYR A 664 33.35 29.24 -24.11
N SER A 665 33.87 28.95 -25.31
CA SER A 665 33.17 29.20 -26.59
C SER A 665 32.65 30.64 -26.79
N GLY A 666 33.40 31.64 -26.33
CA GLY A 666 33.01 33.06 -26.45
C GLY A 666 31.94 33.49 -25.43
N GLN A 667 31.61 32.65 -24.45
CA GLN A 667 30.75 32.98 -23.32
C GLN A 667 31.48 32.77 -21.99
N LEU A 668 31.07 33.52 -20.98
CA LEU A 668 31.51 33.37 -19.60
C LEU A 668 30.36 32.78 -18.78
N PHE A 669 30.59 31.64 -18.13
CA PHE A 669 29.61 30.97 -17.26
C PHE A 669 29.97 31.15 -15.79
N THR A 670 28.99 31.38 -14.92
CA THR A 670 29.19 31.47 -13.47
C THR A 670 27.91 31.14 -12.70
N PHE A 671 28.02 30.67 -11.45
CA PHE A 671 26.87 30.59 -10.53
C PHE A 671 26.49 31.96 -9.93
N HIS A 672 27.33 32.98 -10.10
CA HIS A 672 27.10 34.31 -9.54
C HIS A 672 26.26 35.19 -10.47
N ASN A 673 25.47 36.09 -9.90
CA ASN A 673 24.62 36.98 -10.68
C ASN A 673 25.46 37.97 -11.51
N LEU A 674 25.39 37.89 -12.84
CA LEU A 674 26.08 38.79 -13.77
C LEU A 674 25.32 40.12 -14.03
N SER A 675 24.04 40.22 -13.67
CA SER A 675 23.20 41.39 -13.98
C SER A 675 23.49 42.62 -13.11
N THR A 676 24.37 42.50 -12.11
CA THR A 676 24.70 43.59 -11.19
C THR A 676 26.02 44.23 -11.61
N SER A 677 26.03 45.55 -11.82
CA SER A 677 27.24 46.32 -12.15
C SER A 677 28.31 46.31 -11.05
N ALA A 678 27.95 45.86 -9.83
CA ALA A 678 28.87 45.60 -8.73
C ALA A 678 29.66 44.28 -8.88
N ASN A 679 29.31 43.43 -9.86
CA ASN A 679 30.03 42.19 -10.12
C ASN A 679 31.39 42.52 -10.78
N PRO A 680 32.52 42.09 -10.21
CA PRO A 680 33.84 42.30 -10.81
C PRO A 680 34.00 41.76 -12.24
N LEU A 681 33.19 40.78 -12.64
CA LEU A 681 33.19 40.23 -14.00
C LEU A 681 32.45 41.11 -15.01
N TYR A 682 31.71 42.12 -14.57
CA TYR A 682 30.94 43.00 -15.45
C TYR A 682 31.82 43.74 -16.48
N ALA A 683 33.10 43.98 -16.15
CA ALA A 683 34.06 44.66 -17.02
C ALA A 683 34.57 43.79 -18.20
N VAL A 684 34.28 42.48 -18.20
CA VAL A 684 34.79 41.53 -19.21
C VAL A 684 33.70 40.81 -19.97
N ILE A 685 32.44 41.17 -19.76
CA ILE A 685 31.27 40.57 -20.41
C ILE A 685 30.54 41.63 -21.25
N ASP A 686 29.75 41.21 -22.24
CA ASP A 686 28.79 42.07 -22.95
C ASP A 686 27.51 42.22 -22.12
N PRO A 687 27.20 43.43 -21.60
CA PRO A 687 25.99 43.67 -20.82
C PRO A 687 24.68 43.39 -21.56
N ASN A 688 24.69 43.39 -22.90
CA ASN A 688 23.49 43.15 -23.71
C ASN A 688 23.21 41.65 -23.95
N ASP A 689 24.16 40.77 -23.61
CA ASP A 689 24.08 39.31 -23.82
C ASP A 689 24.03 38.52 -22.50
N ILE A 690 23.56 39.13 -21.41
CA ILE A 690 23.43 38.45 -20.12
C ILE A 690 22.19 37.56 -20.12
N GLY A 691 22.39 36.26 -19.89
CA GLY A 691 21.34 35.25 -19.81
C GLY A 691 21.43 34.34 -18.57
N LYS A 692 20.40 33.51 -18.39
CA LYS A 692 20.33 32.46 -17.37
C LYS A 692 19.96 31.14 -18.04
N MET A 693 20.56 30.07 -17.59
CA MET A 693 20.32 28.72 -18.07
C MET A 693 20.11 27.77 -16.89
N MET A 694 19.16 26.84 -17.01
CA MET A 694 18.97 25.80 -15.98
C MET A 694 20.14 24.81 -16.00
N ILE A 695 20.47 24.17 -14.88
CA ILE A 695 21.57 23.17 -14.83
C ILE A 695 21.35 22.03 -15.84
N GLU A 696 20.13 21.54 -15.98
CA GLU A 696 19.80 20.47 -16.92
C GLU A 696 20.03 20.90 -18.38
N GLU A 697 19.59 22.11 -18.72
CA GLU A 697 19.81 22.71 -20.04
C GLU A 697 21.31 22.92 -20.31
N PHE A 698 22.07 23.41 -19.33
CA PHE A 698 23.51 23.57 -19.43
C PHE A 698 24.23 22.22 -19.63
N THR A 699 23.81 21.20 -18.89
CA THR A 699 24.38 19.84 -18.98
C THR A 699 24.10 19.23 -20.35
N ASN A 700 22.91 19.44 -20.90
CA ASN A 700 22.54 18.96 -22.24
C ASN A 700 23.31 19.69 -23.35
N ASN A 701 23.50 21.00 -23.22
CA ASN A 701 24.14 21.82 -24.26
C ASN A 701 25.68 21.76 -24.24
N TYR A 702 26.28 21.69 -23.05
CA TYR A 702 27.74 21.81 -22.85
C TYR A 702 28.40 20.59 -22.20
N GLY A 703 27.61 19.64 -21.69
CA GLY A 703 28.09 18.39 -21.07
C GLY A 703 28.38 18.49 -19.57
N GLU A 704 28.22 17.35 -18.88
CA GLU A 704 28.36 17.24 -17.42
C GLU A 704 29.77 17.62 -16.90
N GLN A 705 30.82 17.35 -17.68
CA GLN A 705 32.20 17.70 -17.31
C GLN A 705 32.38 19.21 -17.07
N ARG A 706 31.61 20.06 -17.76
CA ARG A 706 31.71 21.52 -17.65
C ARG A 706 31.03 22.01 -16.38
N LEU A 707 29.95 21.35 -15.96
CA LEU A 707 29.32 21.59 -14.67
C LEU A 707 30.27 21.22 -13.54
N ILE A 708 30.90 20.04 -13.64
CA ILE A 708 31.92 19.59 -12.68
C ILE A 708 33.08 20.59 -12.61
N TRP A 709 33.51 21.14 -13.75
CA TRP A 709 34.54 22.18 -13.78
C TRP A 709 34.15 23.40 -12.94
N LEU A 710 32.91 23.91 -13.10
CA LEU A 710 32.44 25.08 -12.37
C LEU A 710 32.29 24.79 -10.87
N ILE A 711 31.81 23.60 -10.51
CA ILE A 711 31.74 23.12 -9.12
C ILE A 711 33.15 23.00 -8.51
N ASN A 712 34.13 22.50 -9.28
CA ASN A 712 35.52 22.40 -8.83
C ASN A 712 36.12 23.77 -8.54
N GLU A 713 35.87 24.80 -9.37
CA GLU A 713 36.34 26.16 -9.07
C GLU A 713 35.73 26.71 -7.77
N CYS A 714 34.45 26.46 -7.49
CA CYS A 714 33.86 26.77 -6.18
C CYS A 714 34.57 26.02 -5.04
N PHE A 715 34.88 24.74 -5.24
CA PHE A 715 35.51 23.92 -4.22
C PHE A 715 36.97 24.31 -3.96
N TYR A 716 37.77 24.60 -5.00
CA TYR A 716 39.16 25.05 -4.86
C TYR A 716 39.25 26.27 -3.96
N ARG A 717 38.37 27.25 -4.15
CA ARG A 717 38.32 28.46 -3.32
C ARG A 717 37.91 28.17 -1.89
N HIS A 718 36.98 27.23 -1.70
CA HIS A 718 36.60 26.79 -0.36
C HIS A 718 37.79 26.17 0.38
N LEU A 719 38.61 25.37 -0.32
CA LEU A 719 39.84 24.75 0.20
C LEU A 719 40.92 25.79 0.49
N GLU A 720 41.15 26.74 -0.40
CA GLU A 720 42.09 27.86 -0.20
C GLU A 720 41.66 28.73 0.98
N ALA A 721 40.36 28.98 1.14
CA ALA A 721 39.81 29.68 2.31
C ALA A 721 39.96 28.89 3.62
N GLN A 722 40.16 27.56 3.56
CA GLN A 722 40.55 26.74 4.72
C GLN A 722 42.08 26.75 4.96
N GLY A 723 42.83 27.49 4.13
CA GLY A 723 44.29 27.59 4.20
C GLY A 723 45.01 26.35 3.69
N LEU A 724 44.39 25.60 2.78
CA LEU A 724 45.01 24.52 2.01
C LEU A 724 45.61 25.07 0.71
N TRP A 725 46.66 24.41 0.25
CA TRP A 725 47.15 24.50 -1.11
C TRP A 725 46.43 23.47 -1.98
N VAL A 726 46.00 23.87 -3.17
CA VAL A 726 45.27 23.03 -4.13
C VAL A 726 46.16 22.75 -5.33
N ASP A 727 46.36 21.47 -5.63
CA ASP A 727 47.01 20.98 -6.84
C ASP A 727 45.89 20.55 -7.80
N LYS A 728 45.55 21.46 -8.73
CA LYS A 728 44.41 21.32 -9.65
C LYS A 728 44.63 20.18 -10.66
N ASP A 729 45.87 19.96 -11.10
CA ASP A 729 46.20 18.92 -12.09
C ASP A 729 46.01 17.51 -11.53
N ARG A 730 46.32 17.32 -10.24
CA ARG A 730 46.21 16.02 -9.57
C ARG A 730 44.99 15.91 -8.65
N MET A 731 44.07 16.87 -8.69
CA MET A 731 42.83 16.89 -7.92
C MET A 731 43.03 16.61 -6.42
N ARG A 732 44.01 17.29 -5.81
CA ARG A 732 44.37 17.05 -4.41
C ARG A 732 44.66 18.34 -3.66
N ALA A 733 44.41 18.32 -2.35
CA ALA A 733 44.66 19.46 -1.49
C ALA A 733 45.39 19.06 -0.21
N TYR A 734 46.23 19.97 0.30
CA TYR A 734 47.04 19.73 1.49
C TYR A 734 47.44 21.04 2.19
N PHE A 735 47.84 20.96 3.46
CA PHE A 735 48.29 22.15 4.18
C PHE A 735 49.74 22.50 3.84
N PRO A 736 50.07 23.74 3.46
CA PRO A 736 51.46 24.20 3.37
C PRO A 736 52.07 24.43 4.76
N ARG A 737 53.40 24.49 4.85
CA ARG A 737 54.12 24.83 6.09
C ARG A 737 53.83 26.26 6.53
N THR A 738 53.87 26.49 7.84
CA THR A 738 53.88 27.83 8.44
C THR A 738 55.32 28.30 8.67
N ASP A 739 55.50 29.59 8.95
CA ASP A 739 56.83 30.15 9.25
C ASP A 739 57.43 29.59 10.55
N GLU A 740 56.57 29.13 11.48
CA GLU A 740 56.93 28.49 12.76
C GLU A 740 57.27 26.98 12.66
N GLY A 741 57.27 26.39 11.46
CA GLY A 741 57.65 24.98 11.25
C GLY A 741 56.46 24.01 11.11
N PRO A 742 56.40 22.88 11.85
CA PRO A 742 55.37 21.85 11.66
C PRO A 742 53.97 22.37 12.05
N ARG A 743 53.00 22.27 11.13
CA ARG A 743 51.64 22.76 11.33
C ARG A 743 50.77 21.72 12.05
N ARG A 744 50.04 22.17 13.08
CA ARG A 744 49.07 21.36 13.84
C ARG A 744 47.69 22.00 13.79
N ILE A 745 46.64 21.18 13.67
CA ILE A 745 45.25 21.63 13.61
C ILE A 745 44.48 20.97 14.75
N ARG A 746 43.73 21.80 15.51
CA ARG A 746 42.78 21.33 16.51
C ARG A 746 41.41 21.14 15.84
N TYR A 747 40.75 20.02 16.13
CA TYR A 747 39.44 19.69 15.59
C TYR A 747 38.63 18.87 16.60
N GLN A 748 37.30 18.87 16.45
CA GLN A 748 36.41 18.04 17.26
C GLN A 748 36.35 16.64 16.63
N ALA A 749 36.97 15.65 17.27
CA ALA A 749 36.78 14.25 16.90
C ALA A 749 35.47 13.73 17.52
N ARG A 750 35.06 12.51 17.17
CA ARG A 750 33.78 11.90 17.61
C ARG A 750 33.47 12.02 19.11
N SER A 751 34.48 11.90 19.97
CA SER A 751 34.29 11.89 21.44
C SER A 751 35.07 12.96 22.19
N ARG A 752 36.02 13.66 21.55
CA ARG A 752 36.89 14.64 22.22
C ARG A 752 37.51 15.63 21.25
N GLN A 753 37.97 16.77 21.76
CA GLN A 753 38.88 17.62 21.02
C GLN A 753 40.22 16.91 20.79
N ALA A 754 40.69 16.91 19.55
CA ALA A 754 41.94 16.28 19.14
C ALA A 754 42.83 17.28 18.40
N THR A 755 44.13 17.07 18.47
CA THR A 755 45.12 17.85 17.70
C THR A 755 45.83 16.94 16.74
N ARG A 756 45.83 17.28 15.45
CA ARG A 756 46.53 16.51 14.41
C ARG A 756 47.69 17.31 13.82
N THR A 757 48.85 16.69 13.69
CA THR A 757 49.97 17.28 12.94
C THR A 757 49.73 17.03 11.46
N VAL A 758 49.57 18.10 10.68
CA VAL A 758 49.22 18.05 9.26
C VAL A 758 50.42 18.30 8.35
N VAL A 759 51.46 18.96 8.87
CA VAL A 759 52.73 19.18 8.16
C VAL A 759 53.88 18.80 9.08
N LYS A 760 54.79 17.96 8.59
CA LYS A 760 55.94 17.48 9.34
C LYS A 760 57.23 17.66 8.54
N LYS A 761 58.24 18.27 9.17
CA LYS A 761 59.60 18.35 8.61
C LYS A 761 60.31 17.01 8.75
N ARG A 762 60.93 16.53 7.69
CA ARG A 762 61.87 15.40 7.64
C ARG A 762 63.25 15.91 7.20
N ASN A 763 64.30 15.11 7.37
CA ASN A 763 65.70 15.58 7.21
C ASN A 763 65.96 16.34 5.89
N ARG A 764 65.35 15.93 4.77
CA ARG A 764 65.54 16.54 3.44
C ARG A 764 64.26 16.96 2.72
N TYR A 765 63.08 16.79 3.33
CA TYR A 765 61.79 17.05 2.71
C TYR A 765 60.70 17.30 3.76
N TRP A 766 59.53 17.73 3.30
CA TRP A 766 58.35 17.97 4.08
C TRP A 766 57.25 16.99 3.70
N GLU A 767 56.52 16.55 4.71
CA GLU A 767 55.43 15.60 4.59
C GLU A 767 54.12 16.30 4.97
N HIS A 768 53.15 16.23 4.08
CA HIS A 768 51.86 16.91 4.19
C HIS A 768 50.75 15.86 4.18
N LYS A 769 49.81 15.96 5.12
CA LYS A 769 48.53 15.25 4.99
C LYS A 769 47.74 15.91 3.86
N SER A 770 47.26 15.08 2.95
CA SER A 770 46.46 15.50 1.81
C SER A 770 45.21 14.65 1.67
N PHE A 771 44.37 15.01 0.72
CA PHE A 771 43.34 14.13 0.18
C PHE A 771 43.20 14.39 -1.31
N TRP A 772 42.88 13.34 -2.06
CA TRP A 772 42.37 13.43 -3.41
C TRP A 772 40.85 13.60 -3.35
N PHE A 773 40.28 14.31 -4.32
CA PHE A 773 38.84 14.52 -4.38
C PHE A 773 38.32 14.51 -5.81
N ARG A 774 37.03 14.17 -5.96
CA ARG A 774 36.30 14.27 -7.22
C ARG A 774 34.81 14.45 -6.94
N PHE A 775 34.14 15.24 -7.77
CA PHE A 775 32.69 15.25 -7.85
C PHE A 775 32.22 14.23 -8.87
N GLU A 776 31.30 13.36 -8.47
CA GLU A 776 30.80 12.27 -9.30
C GLU A 776 29.32 12.01 -8.98
N ARG A 777 28.55 11.69 -10.02
CA ARG A 777 27.12 11.42 -9.91
C ARG A 777 26.88 9.90 -9.88
N PHE A 778 26.23 9.43 -8.81
CA PHE A 778 25.80 8.04 -8.67
C PHE A 778 24.27 7.99 -8.74
N GLY A 779 23.73 7.49 -9.86
CA GLY A 779 22.30 7.60 -10.16
C GLY A 779 21.90 9.08 -10.27
N ASP A 780 20.92 9.50 -9.46
CA ASP A 780 20.47 10.90 -9.41
C ASP A 780 21.17 11.73 -8.33
N VAL A 781 22.12 11.14 -7.58
CA VAL A 781 22.76 11.79 -6.44
C VAL A 781 24.18 12.24 -6.79
N TRP A 782 24.43 13.55 -6.65
CA TRP A 782 25.78 14.10 -6.73
C TRP A 782 26.54 13.85 -5.44
N THR A 783 27.81 13.45 -5.55
CA THR A 783 28.66 13.15 -4.40
C THR A 783 30.06 13.75 -4.57
N LEU A 784 30.66 14.14 -3.45
CA LEU A 784 32.08 14.47 -3.32
C LEU A 784 32.80 13.24 -2.75
N VAL A 785 33.60 12.60 -3.58
CA VAL A 785 34.48 11.51 -3.19
C VAL A 785 35.73 12.08 -2.52
N LEU A 786 36.10 11.59 -1.34
CA LEU A 786 37.34 11.96 -0.66
C LEU A 786 38.24 10.74 -0.44
N LEU A 787 39.51 10.85 -0.79
CA LEU A 787 40.50 9.80 -0.53
C LEU A 787 41.71 10.39 0.21
N PRO A 788 41.85 10.12 1.52
CA PRO A 788 43.00 10.59 2.28
C PRO A 788 44.33 10.07 1.68
N SER A 789 45.33 10.95 1.64
CA SER A 789 46.64 10.65 1.06
C SER A 789 47.74 11.52 1.69
N TYR A 790 48.94 11.48 1.11
CA TYR A 790 50.09 12.30 1.52
C TYR A 790 50.76 12.96 0.32
N VAL A 791 51.22 14.19 0.52
CA VAL A 791 52.06 14.93 -0.42
C VAL A 791 53.43 15.18 0.20
N PHE A 792 54.49 15.07 -0.61
CA PHE A 792 55.86 15.31 -0.18
C PHE A 792 56.46 16.45 -0.98
N THR A 793 57.04 17.45 -0.30
CA THR A 793 57.62 18.63 -0.94
C THR A 793 59.03 18.92 -0.43
N THR A 794 59.86 19.59 -1.22
CA THR A 794 61.23 19.98 -0.82
C THR A 794 61.22 21.27 0.00
N ASN A 795 60.36 22.23 -0.35
CA ASN A 795 60.29 23.56 0.27
C ASN A 795 59.18 23.71 1.34
N GLY A 796 58.38 22.66 1.56
CA GLY A 796 57.24 22.68 2.48
C GLY A 796 56.04 23.48 1.97
N LYS A 797 56.04 23.86 0.70
CA LYS A 797 54.97 24.62 0.04
C LYS A 797 54.51 23.88 -1.22
N ALA A 798 54.96 24.25 -2.41
CA ALA A 798 54.48 23.69 -3.68
C ALA A 798 55.48 22.79 -4.43
N ALA A 799 56.79 22.84 -4.10
CA ALA A 799 57.79 22.13 -4.88
C ALA A 799 57.79 20.63 -4.54
N LEU A 800 57.20 19.81 -5.41
CA LEU A 800 57.06 18.37 -5.21
C LEU A 800 58.42 17.66 -5.15
N LEU A 801 58.49 16.59 -4.36
CA LEU A 801 59.62 15.65 -4.40
C LEU A 801 59.56 14.81 -5.69
N SER A 802 60.69 14.29 -6.17
CA SER A 802 60.76 13.52 -7.44
C SER A 802 59.81 12.31 -7.46
N GLY A 803 59.23 12.00 -8.63
CA GLY A 803 58.16 11.00 -8.82
C GLY A 803 58.43 9.63 -8.19
N ASP A 804 59.62 9.05 -8.41
CA ASP A 804 59.98 7.72 -7.89
C ASP A 804 60.10 7.65 -6.37
N LEU A 805 60.47 8.76 -5.73
CA LEU A 805 60.55 8.85 -4.27
C LEU A 805 59.18 9.08 -3.67
N VAL A 806 58.32 9.86 -4.34
CA VAL A 806 56.93 10.11 -3.92
C VAL A 806 56.11 8.83 -3.92
N ASN A 807 56.17 8.03 -5.00
CA ASN A 807 55.43 6.78 -5.08
C ASN A 807 55.91 5.79 -3.99
N ARG A 808 57.23 5.57 -3.87
CA ARG A 808 57.79 4.71 -2.81
C ARG A 808 57.40 5.15 -1.40
N PHE A 809 57.43 6.46 -1.10
CA PHE A 809 57.08 6.96 0.22
C PHE A 809 55.57 6.98 0.50
N SER A 810 54.74 7.21 -0.52
CA SER A 810 53.28 7.11 -0.42
C SER A 810 52.85 5.67 -0.15
N THR A 811 53.32 4.71 -0.95
CA THR A 811 53.04 3.28 -0.78
C THR A 811 53.51 2.77 0.60
N LYS A 812 54.72 3.17 1.03
CA LYS A 812 55.22 2.84 2.38
C LYS A 812 54.36 3.42 3.51
N ARG A 813 53.67 4.55 3.27
CA ARG A 813 52.77 5.16 4.26
C ARG A 813 51.41 4.47 4.28
N GLN A 814 50.82 4.31 3.11
CA GLN A 814 49.50 3.72 2.90
C GLN A 814 49.46 2.24 3.32
N SER A 815 50.56 1.49 3.17
CA SER A 815 50.68 0.12 3.70
C SER A 815 50.47 -0.02 5.22
N ARG A 816 50.46 1.09 5.97
CA ARG A 816 50.22 1.12 7.41
C ARG A 816 48.88 1.76 7.78
N ASP A 817 48.11 2.22 6.80
CA ASP A 817 46.85 2.92 6.99
C ASP A 817 45.67 1.93 6.90
N TYR A 818 45.48 1.16 7.98
CA TYR A 818 44.31 0.29 8.14
C TYR A 818 43.00 1.11 8.29
N ASN A 819 41.85 0.46 8.13
CA ASN A 819 40.50 1.07 8.15
C ASN A 819 40.28 2.12 9.26
N LYS A 820 40.76 1.86 10.48
CA LYS A 820 40.63 2.80 11.61
C LYS A 820 41.37 4.13 11.39
N VAL A 821 42.54 4.09 10.76
CA VAL A 821 43.35 5.28 10.46
C VAL A 821 42.67 6.10 9.37
N ILE A 822 42.24 5.45 8.29
CA ILE A 822 41.51 6.09 7.19
C ILE A 822 40.20 6.72 7.68
N HIS A 823 39.42 6.01 8.50
CA HIS A 823 38.20 6.56 9.11
C HIS A 823 38.49 7.82 9.92
N ASN A 824 39.55 7.83 10.73
CA ASN A 824 39.95 9.01 11.49
C ASN A 824 40.43 10.16 10.58
N ASP A 825 41.06 9.85 9.45
CA ASP A 825 41.40 10.82 8.40
C ASP A 825 40.17 11.43 7.73
N LEU A 826 39.17 10.62 7.39
CA LEU A 826 37.90 11.12 6.86
C LEU A 826 37.20 12.04 7.87
N VAL A 827 37.08 11.63 9.15
CA VAL A 827 36.49 12.47 10.21
C VAL A 827 37.24 13.80 10.33
N PHE A 828 38.57 13.78 10.25
CA PHE A 828 39.38 14.98 10.28
C PHE A 828 39.10 15.89 9.07
N TRP A 829 39.11 15.35 7.85
CA TRP A 829 38.89 16.14 6.64
C TRP A 829 37.48 16.72 6.57
N THR A 830 36.46 15.94 6.94
CA THR A 830 35.08 16.44 7.01
C THR A 830 34.95 17.61 8.00
N GLN A 831 35.61 17.54 9.16
CA GLN A 831 35.64 18.63 10.14
C GLN A 831 36.37 19.88 9.62
N VAL A 832 37.47 19.70 8.88
CA VAL A 832 38.19 20.81 8.22
C VAL A 832 37.31 21.46 7.16
N LEU A 833 36.68 20.66 6.29
CA LEU A 833 35.82 21.15 5.21
C LEU A 833 34.58 21.87 5.74
N SER A 834 34.00 21.40 6.86
CA SER A 834 32.81 21.99 7.45
C SER A 834 33.07 23.14 8.44
N LYS A 835 34.34 23.52 8.66
CA LYS A 835 34.75 24.46 9.73
C LYS A 835 34.22 24.06 11.12
N GLY A 836 34.14 22.76 11.39
CA GLY A 836 33.62 22.21 12.65
C GLY A 836 32.10 22.25 12.81
N LYS A 837 31.35 22.68 11.77
CA LYS A 837 29.88 22.60 11.78
C LYS A 837 29.42 21.18 11.47
N TYR A 838 28.36 20.73 12.14
CA TYR A 838 27.70 19.46 11.88
C TYR A 838 26.56 19.64 10.86
N GLY A 839 26.21 18.58 10.14
CA GLY A 839 25.13 18.60 9.15
C GLY A 839 25.65 18.86 7.73
N THR A 840 25.55 20.09 7.24
CA THR A 840 25.96 20.47 5.88
C THR A 840 26.87 21.69 5.87
N PHE A 841 27.78 21.78 4.89
CA PHE A 841 28.57 22.98 4.61
C PHE A 841 28.31 23.46 3.19
N ALA A 842 28.41 24.78 2.97
CA ALA A 842 28.16 25.41 1.69
C ALA A 842 29.48 25.82 1.02
N LEU A 843 29.54 25.68 -0.31
CA LEU A 843 30.61 26.26 -1.13
C LEU A 843 30.22 27.69 -1.53
N ASN A 844 31.21 28.57 -1.56
CA ASN A 844 31.00 29.98 -1.91
C ASN A 844 30.85 30.12 -3.44
N THR A 845 29.66 30.55 -3.88
CA THR A 845 29.33 30.88 -5.28
C THR A 845 29.45 32.39 -5.58
N GLY A 846 29.67 33.24 -4.57
CA GLY A 846 29.87 34.70 -4.63
C GLY A 846 29.41 35.41 -3.35
N PRO A 847 29.59 36.74 -3.18
CA PRO A 847 29.12 37.48 -2.01
C PRO A 847 27.60 37.69 -2.08
N ASP A 848 26.88 37.48 -0.98
CA ASP A 848 25.40 37.50 -0.88
C ASP A 848 24.75 38.89 -1.02
N ASN A 849 25.40 39.89 -1.62
CA ASN A 849 24.84 41.23 -1.77
C ASN A 849 23.85 41.31 -2.94
N VAL A 850 22.76 40.55 -2.86
CA VAL A 850 21.49 40.86 -3.50
C VAL A 850 20.40 40.57 -2.47
N GLN A 851 19.84 41.61 -1.86
CA GLN A 851 18.58 41.51 -1.15
C GLN A 851 17.54 40.95 -2.13
N THR A 852 17.20 39.67 -2.02
CA THR A 852 15.95 39.14 -2.56
C THR A 852 14.81 39.85 -1.82
N GLU A 853 14.13 40.75 -2.52
CA GLU A 853 12.90 41.38 -2.06
C GLU A 853 11.85 40.33 -1.70
N ILE A 854 11.33 40.47 -0.47
CA ILE A 854 10.05 39.99 0.06
C ILE A 854 9.79 38.47 -0.08
N ILE A 855 10.17 37.73 0.97
CA ILE A 855 9.44 36.52 1.37
C ILE A 855 8.91 36.76 2.79
N SER A 856 7.60 36.60 2.95
CA SER A 856 6.86 36.74 4.19
C SER A 856 7.35 35.74 5.25
N ALA A 857 7.18 36.11 6.52
CA ALA A 857 7.75 35.43 7.69
C ALA A 857 7.28 33.98 7.96
N ASN A 858 6.64 33.30 7.01
CA ASN A 858 6.13 31.93 7.14
C ASN A 858 6.95 30.83 6.43
N GLU A 859 8.09 31.13 5.79
CA GLU A 859 8.91 30.11 5.09
C GLU A 859 10.31 29.89 5.70
N LYS A 860 10.41 29.54 7.00
CA LYS A 860 11.70 29.22 7.64
C LYS A 860 12.33 27.86 7.26
N HIS A 861 11.75 27.12 6.30
CA HIS A 861 12.24 25.79 5.90
C HIS A 861 12.58 25.60 4.41
N LYS A 862 12.51 26.64 3.56
CA LYS A 862 13.06 26.52 2.21
C LYS A 862 14.58 26.71 2.25
N LEU A 863 15.31 25.65 1.86
CA LEU A 863 16.75 25.74 1.64
C LEU A 863 17.03 26.87 0.65
N ASP A 864 17.96 27.76 1.00
CA ASP A 864 18.51 28.76 0.10
C ASP A 864 19.19 28.05 -1.08
N ARG A 865 18.51 28.04 -2.25
CA ARG A 865 18.90 27.31 -3.46
C ARG A 865 19.97 28.04 -4.29
N SER A 866 20.64 29.04 -3.72
CA SER A 866 21.69 29.82 -4.38
C SER A 866 23.11 29.24 -4.18
N GLN A 867 23.26 28.22 -3.34
CA GLN A 867 24.55 27.68 -2.91
C GLN A 867 24.67 26.16 -3.09
N ILE A 868 25.88 25.69 -3.38
CA ILE A 868 26.22 24.26 -3.40
C ILE A 868 26.38 23.78 -1.95
N ARG A 869 25.53 22.87 -1.47
CA ARG A 869 25.61 22.33 -0.11
C ARG A 869 26.02 20.87 -0.09
N ILE A 870 26.95 20.51 0.79
CA ILE A 870 27.50 19.17 0.92
C ILE A 870 27.29 18.67 2.35
N ARG A 871 26.84 17.42 2.49
CA ARG A 871 26.62 16.75 3.77
C ARG A 871 27.93 16.33 4.39
N ALA A 872 28.12 16.66 5.67
CA ALA A 872 29.32 16.42 6.45
C ALA A 872 29.21 15.16 7.34
N ASN A 873 28.42 14.15 6.93
CA ASN A 873 28.21 12.91 7.69
C ASN A 873 28.84 11.72 6.97
N LEU A 874 29.60 10.90 7.72
CA LEU A 874 30.34 9.72 7.21
C LEU A 874 29.58 8.39 7.39
N SER A 875 28.26 8.43 7.62
CA SER A 875 27.47 7.24 7.95
C SER A 875 26.64 6.75 6.77
N ALA A 876 26.92 5.54 6.30
CA ALA A 876 25.93 4.66 5.68
C ALA A 876 25.57 3.58 6.73
N THR A 877 24.30 3.19 6.82
CA THR A 877 23.85 2.10 7.69
C THR A 877 23.11 1.06 6.87
N VAL A 878 23.42 -0.21 7.19
CA VAL A 878 22.78 -1.48 6.82
C VAL A 878 22.68 -1.79 5.32
N ALA A 879 23.57 -2.65 4.86
CA ALA A 879 23.17 -3.67 3.90
C ALA A 879 22.70 -4.89 4.72
N PRO A 880 21.56 -5.53 4.40
CA PRO A 880 21.36 -6.93 4.75
C PRO A 880 22.56 -7.73 4.23
N ASP A 881 22.81 -8.90 4.83
CA ASP A 881 23.75 -9.87 4.27
C ASP A 881 23.22 -10.27 2.89
N PHE A 882 23.66 -9.55 1.86
CA PHE A 882 23.41 -9.92 0.50
C PHE A 882 24.22 -11.18 0.30
N GLY A 883 23.55 -12.34 0.24
CA GLY A 883 24.19 -13.61 -0.08
C GLY A 883 25.11 -13.42 -1.29
N ASP A 884 26.20 -14.21 -1.32
CA ASP A 884 27.38 -14.07 -2.18
C ASP A 884 27.11 -13.77 -3.68
N ASN A 885 25.88 -13.89 -4.17
CA ASN A 885 25.44 -13.70 -5.55
C ASN A 885 24.85 -12.30 -5.90
N ALA A 886 24.61 -11.39 -4.95
CA ALA A 886 23.90 -10.13 -5.25
C ALA A 886 24.66 -9.15 -6.17
N TRP A 887 25.97 -9.32 -6.32
CA TRP A 887 26.80 -8.48 -7.18
C TRP A 887 27.09 -9.09 -8.56
N GLY A 888 26.43 -10.19 -8.92
CA GLY A 888 26.68 -10.87 -10.20
C GLY A 888 28.09 -11.43 -10.32
N ILE A 889 28.78 -11.62 -9.20
CA ILE A 889 30.03 -12.36 -9.12
C ILE A 889 29.61 -13.80 -8.84
N GLU A 890 29.65 -14.66 -9.87
CA GLU A 890 29.49 -16.10 -9.66
C GLU A 890 30.44 -16.56 -8.55
N SER A 891 29.94 -17.44 -7.68
CA SER A 891 30.64 -18.00 -6.53
C SER A 891 31.99 -18.61 -6.93
N HIS A 892 33.04 -17.80 -7.00
CA HIS A 892 34.39 -18.31 -6.97
C HIS A 892 34.64 -18.77 -5.55
N LYS A 893 34.90 -20.09 -5.41
CA LYS A 893 35.34 -20.76 -4.17
C LYS A 893 36.13 -19.78 -3.31
N LYS A 894 35.68 -19.54 -2.07
CA LYS A 894 36.46 -18.81 -1.06
C LYS A 894 37.88 -19.38 -1.06
N LEU A 895 38.81 -18.61 -1.61
CA LEU A 895 40.22 -18.96 -1.64
C LEU A 895 40.72 -18.86 -0.19
N ASP A 896 41.37 -19.91 0.29
CA ASP A 896 41.93 -19.88 1.64
C ASP A 896 43.08 -18.86 1.74
N ALA A 897 43.51 -18.53 2.96
CA ALA A 897 44.56 -17.54 3.18
C ALA A 897 45.90 -17.87 2.50
N SER A 898 46.17 -19.15 2.22
CA SER A 898 47.35 -19.56 1.45
C SER A 898 47.18 -19.34 -0.06
N GLN A 899 45.98 -19.55 -0.58
CA GLN A 899 45.64 -19.29 -1.98
C GLN A 899 45.59 -17.78 -2.28
N LEU A 900 45.11 -16.96 -1.34
CA LEU A 900 45.19 -15.50 -1.41
C LEU A 900 46.63 -15.00 -1.36
N ALA A 901 47.48 -15.58 -0.50
CA ALA A 901 48.90 -15.25 -0.46
C ALA A 901 49.63 -15.67 -1.75
N GLN A 902 49.22 -16.78 -2.37
CA GLN A 902 49.77 -17.25 -3.64
C GLN A 902 49.36 -16.35 -4.82
N LEU A 903 48.09 -15.92 -4.87
CA LEU A 903 47.61 -14.94 -5.86
C LEU A 903 48.23 -13.55 -5.67
N GLU A 904 48.43 -13.10 -4.42
CA GLU A 904 49.17 -11.86 -4.14
C GLU A 904 50.64 -11.96 -4.58
N SER A 905 51.25 -13.14 -4.42
CA SER A 905 52.61 -13.42 -4.92
C SER A 905 52.67 -13.42 -6.45
N GLU A 906 51.73 -14.08 -7.11
CA GLU A 906 51.62 -14.13 -8.58
C GLU A 906 51.34 -12.74 -9.19
N PHE A 907 50.48 -11.92 -8.55
CA PHE A 907 50.26 -10.52 -8.96
C PHE A 907 51.48 -9.64 -8.71
N SER A 908 52.22 -9.86 -7.61
CA SER A 908 53.46 -9.12 -7.35
C SER A 908 54.57 -9.45 -8.36
N GLU A 909 54.61 -10.68 -8.88
CA GLU A 909 55.53 -11.10 -9.94
C GLU A 909 55.11 -10.64 -11.35
N ALA A 910 53.82 -10.37 -11.58
CA ALA A 910 53.31 -9.86 -12.86
C ALA A 910 53.47 -8.33 -13.05
N ILE A 911 53.52 -7.55 -11.96
CA ILE A 911 53.65 -6.08 -12.01
C ILE A 911 54.95 -5.60 -12.71
N PRO A 912 56.13 -6.22 -12.54
CA PRO A 912 57.33 -5.88 -13.29
C PRO A 912 57.25 -6.21 -14.79
N GLN A 913 56.43 -7.19 -15.19
CA GLN A 913 56.26 -7.57 -16.60
C GLN A 913 55.36 -6.58 -17.36
N LEU A 914 54.36 -5.99 -16.69
CA LEU A 914 53.53 -4.91 -17.23
C LEU A 914 54.23 -3.54 -17.25
N ALA A 915 55.30 -3.36 -16.47
CA ALA A 915 56.14 -2.16 -16.49
C ALA A 915 57.22 -2.21 -17.60
N GLY A 916 57.24 -3.27 -18.42
CA GLY A 916 58.24 -3.54 -19.43
C GLY A 916 57.80 -3.24 -20.87
N GLU A 917 56.92 -2.29 -21.11
CA GLU A 917 56.65 -1.75 -22.46
C GLU A 917 57.02 -0.27 -22.52
N THR A 918 58.27 -0.06 -22.94
CA THR A 918 58.84 1.15 -23.58
C THR A 918 58.19 2.51 -23.34
N ASP A 919 58.94 3.36 -22.62
CA ASP A 919 58.97 4.81 -22.79
C ASP A 919 59.01 5.19 -24.28
N VAL A 920 57.88 5.68 -24.80
CA VAL A 920 57.82 6.47 -26.03
C VAL A 920 57.12 7.78 -25.68
N ASN A 921 57.89 8.74 -25.17
CA ASN A 921 57.74 10.19 -25.41
C ASN A 921 58.65 10.97 -24.44
N SER A 922 59.95 10.82 -24.63
CA SER A 922 60.92 11.87 -24.26
C SER A 922 61.30 12.60 -25.55
N ASP A 923 60.56 13.65 -25.90
CA ASP A 923 61.15 14.75 -26.65
C ASP A 923 60.44 16.06 -26.35
N GLU A 924 61.26 17.08 -26.11
CA GLU A 924 60.87 18.44 -25.82
C GLU A 924 60.19 19.08 -27.05
N SER A 925 59.32 20.06 -26.79
CA SER A 925 58.65 20.95 -27.75
C SER A 925 57.44 20.38 -28.50
N HIS A 926 56.24 20.59 -27.94
CA HIS A 926 55.05 21.19 -28.58
C HIS A 926 53.85 21.12 -27.61
N PRO A 927 52.99 22.16 -27.52
CA PRO A 927 51.82 22.14 -26.65
C PRO A 927 50.70 21.35 -27.35
N ILE A 928 50.39 20.16 -26.87
CA ILE A 928 49.22 19.40 -27.34
C ILE A 928 48.02 19.83 -26.50
N THR A 929 47.35 20.85 -27.00
CA THR A 929 45.90 21.01 -26.85
C THR A 929 45.23 19.88 -27.61
N ASP A 930 44.72 18.86 -26.94
CA ASP A 930 43.45 18.27 -27.37
C ASP A 930 42.77 17.45 -26.27
N THR A 931 41.50 17.78 -26.13
CA THR A 931 40.47 17.26 -25.25
C THR A 931 39.85 15.99 -25.81
N GLN A 932 39.83 14.90 -25.04
CA GLN A 932 38.72 13.94 -25.02
C GLN A 932 38.54 13.37 -23.61
N TYR A 933 37.54 13.91 -22.88
CA TYR A 933 36.70 13.24 -21.89
C TYR A 933 35.36 13.96 -21.82
#